data_AF-A0A1H3TZL0-F1
#
_entry.id   AF-A0A1H3TZL0-F1
#
_cell.length_a   1.000
_cell.length_b   1.000
_cell.length_c   1.000
_cell.angle_alpha   90.00
_cell.angle_beta   90.00
_cell.angle_gamma   90.00
#
_symmetry.space_group_name_H-M   'P 1'
#
loop_
_entity.id
_entity.type
_entity.pdbx_description
1 polymer ?
#
loop_
_entity_poly.entity_id
_entity_poly.type
_entity_poly.pdbx_seq_one_letter_code
_entity_poly.pdbx_strand_id
1 'polypeptide(L)'
;MRVATWNVNNVNKRVALLVDWLQRTQPDVVALQEIKCPTADFPTAALQEAGYSSLVVGQRTWNGVAILSRNADPLPIVTALPGDSTDKEARYLEAAITGILFACLYLPNGNPQPGPKFDYKLRWFERLRRRTEELWHSGHPVVLLGDWNVVPTDADIYKPDTWRDDALLQPEARAAFASILAQGWTDAIGKVHSKVPFTFWDYRRKRWERDAGLRIDHILVGHSLKLLDAGVEREERGKESPSDHAPVWAELTVEKARAVRKPTIAATKSLSTKKAERTAKAKPPSTPEPLAQYKAKRDFTKTSEPTGAAAKLPRRAKGAADPLQFVIQKHWASRLHYDFRLEMDGVMVSWAVPKGPSFDPKVKSMAIHVEDHPTDYNTFEGIIPKGEYGAGKVLIWDRGTWEPVGDPRDGLAKGKIMFHLHGQKLAGLWELVRISKPGEKKQDQWMLFKKRGDAWARPSTEYDVIAALPDSVVETPLGLAEERVPVVGTTGSALGATSQPLANARKSRLPAKLEPQLATLVSSVPDGDWIIETKFDGYRILARVKGDEVRLYTRNGNDWTEKLQQVADGISELGLTRAWLDGEIVVLNDAGIPDFNRLQNAIDNARTRDIVMFVFDVPYLGDQDLRSVPLVARRQLLQELFDKRESSTVRFSQAFEVAPSQLLGVACDMGLEGLIIKRADATYVSGRTDSWMKLKCQYRQEFVVLGFTDRTGAPKEVGSLLLGYHEEGKLVAAGSVGTGWGSSTGAELHARLVKLEVPDPPLDAAEFKPGRWSKRKVGAERWVRPSLVVEVAFGEWTADKRIRHAVFRGIRTDKPAKMIVRERVKNPAAPALAPVAPESKAARTISKVNITHPDRVIDPTTGLRKIDLVRYYESVAEWMLPHLKDRPASLVRAPTGITGQLYFQKHPESKMPGLKELDPALWPGHEALLAVNSAYALIAAAQMNVVEFHTWNSKVARIDQPDRFVLDLDPGEGVTWPMLQEAAQLTRVMLAELGLECWLKTSGGKGLHVVVPITPKRDYTEVKAFSQGVVKHIARVIPSRFVSVMGGKNRVGRIFIDYLRNGHGQTTACAFSARSRPGMGVSMPVGWEQLKELKGGAQWTVATAREYLSFQQEDPWREFWKKRQSVDSAIKILAET
;
A
#
# COMPACT_ATOMS: atom_id res chain seq x y z
N MET A 1 32.29 -15.43 -14.71
CA MET A 1 30.90 -15.51 -15.18
C MET A 1 30.70 -14.53 -16.31
N ARG A 2 29.97 -14.92 -17.34
CA ARG A 2 29.64 -14.07 -18.49
C ARG A 2 28.21 -13.56 -18.31
N VAL A 3 28.03 -12.26 -18.38
CA VAL A 3 26.72 -11.60 -18.25
C VAL A 3 26.44 -10.83 -19.52
N ALA A 4 25.18 -10.72 -19.93
CA ALA A 4 24.82 -10.03 -21.16
C ALA A 4 23.48 -9.31 -21.06
N THR A 5 23.31 -8.26 -21.87
CA THR A 5 22.03 -7.58 -22.05
C THR A 5 21.68 -7.49 -23.53
N TRP A 6 20.39 -7.66 -23.84
CA TRP A 6 19.90 -7.57 -25.21
C TRP A 6 18.45 -7.06 -25.26
N ASN A 7 18.24 -5.88 -25.84
CA ASN A 7 16.92 -5.47 -26.29
C ASN A 7 16.54 -6.30 -27.54
N VAL A 8 15.56 -7.19 -27.39
CA VAL A 8 15.17 -8.16 -28.44
C VAL A 8 13.99 -7.69 -29.30
N ASN A 9 13.41 -6.53 -28.97
CA ASN A 9 12.36 -5.86 -29.75
C ASN A 9 11.21 -6.79 -30.18
N ASN A 10 10.55 -7.47 -29.24
CA ASN A 10 9.62 -8.61 -29.40
C ASN A 10 10.32 -9.98 -29.38
N VAL A 11 10.33 -10.60 -28.19
CA VAL A 11 10.98 -11.88 -27.95
C VAL A 11 10.34 -13.02 -28.74
N ASN A 12 9.02 -13.04 -28.89
CA ASN A 12 8.31 -14.13 -29.57
C ASN A 12 8.62 -14.16 -31.07
N LYS A 13 8.85 -13.00 -31.69
CA LYS A 13 9.28 -12.94 -33.10
C LYS A 13 10.73 -13.38 -33.31
N ARG A 14 11.56 -13.35 -32.27
CA ARG A 14 13.01 -13.59 -32.34
C ARG A 14 13.49 -14.71 -31.43
N VAL A 15 12.60 -15.55 -30.95
CA VAL A 15 12.92 -16.65 -30.03
C VAL A 15 13.95 -17.60 -30.63
N ALA A 16 13.87 -17.89 -31.94
CA ALA A 16 14.85 -18.73 -32.62
C ALA A 16 16.26 -18.12 -32.65
N LEU A 17 16.37 -16.81 -32.93
CA LEU A 17 17.65 -16.09 -32.90
C LEU A 17 18.23 -16.04 -31.48
N LEU A 18 17.36 -15.81 -30.48
CA LEU A 18 17.76 -15.78 -29.08
C LEU A 18 18.25 -17.16 -28.62
N VAL A 19 17.53 -18.24 -28.93
CA VAL A 19 17.92 -19.61 -28.56
C VAL A 19 19.23 -20.02 -29.23
N ASP A 20 19.38 -19.78 -30.55
CA ASP A 20 20.64 -20.02 -31.28
C ASP A 20 21.81 -19.30 -30.60
N TRP A 21 21.61 -18.02 -30.27
CA TRP A 21 22.63 -17.22 -29.60
C TRP A 21 22.99 -17.74 -28.20
N LEU A 22 21.99 -18.08 -27.38
CA LEU A 22 22.19 -18.63 -26.03
C LEU A 22 22.94 -19.97 -26.05
N GLN A 23 22.67 -20.81 -27.06
CA GLN A 23 23.33 -22.12 -27.21
C GLN A 23 24.81 -21.98 -27.59
N ARG A 24 25.14 -21.01 -28.46
CA ARG A 24 26.53 -20.76 -28.91
C ARG A 24 27.37 -20.01 -27.88
N THR A 25 26.82 -18.96 -27.28
CA THR A 25 27.58 -18.02 -26.42
C THR A 25 27.50 -18.35 -24.94
N GLN A 26 26.47 -19.10 -24.54
CA GLN A 26 26.26 -19.61 -23.20
C GLN A 26 26.54 -18.63 -22.03
N PRO A 27 26.01 -17.40 -22.05
CA PRO A 27 26.10 -16.49 -20.91
C PRO A 27 25.49 -17.11 -19.64
N ASP A 28 26.03 -16.76 -18.47
CA ASP A 28 25.49 -17.22 -17.19
C ASP A 28 24.22 -16.47 -16.80
N VAL A 29 24.14 -15.18 -17.13
CA VAL A 29 22.97 -14.32 -16.89
C VAL A 29 22.71 -13.41 -18.08
N VAL A 30 21.46 -13.30 -18.50
CA VAL A 30 21.04 -12.42 -19.61
C VAL A 30 19.87 -11.54 -19.20
N ALA A 31 20.00 -10.24 -19.37
CA ALA A 31 18.90 -9.29 -19.23
C ALA A 31 18.28 -9.00 -20.60
N LEU A 32 16.98 -9.23 -20.74
CA LEU A 32 16.23 -8.93 -21.97
C LEU A 32 15.35 -7.70 -21.77
N GLN A 33 15.29 -6.84 -22.78
CA GLN A 33 14.44 -5.65 -22.81
C GLN A 33 13.51 -5.67 -24.02
N GLU A 34 12.44 -4.87 -23.92
CA GLU A 34 11.45 -4.68 -24.98
C GLU A 34 10.91 -6.02 -25.51
N ILE A 35 10.54 -6.92 -24.59
CA ILE A 35 10.11 -8.28 -24.95
C ILE A 35 8.73 -8.30 -25.66
N LYS A 36 7.91 -7.24 -25.50
CA LYS A 36 6.59 -7.03 -26.15
C LYS A 36 5.61 -8.21 -26.02
N CYS A 37 5.64 -8.91 -24.88
CA CYS A 37 4.68 -9.95 -24.56
C CYS A 37 4.31 -9.90 -23.07
N PRO A 38 3.07 -10.26 -22.68
CA PRO A 38 2.72 -10.55 -21.29
C PRO A 38 3.60 -11.67 -20.73
N THR A 39 3.79 -11.68 -19.41
CA THR A 39 4.53 -12.75 -18.72
C THR A 39 4.03 -14.16 -19.09
N ALA A 40 2.71 -14.33 -19.26
CA ALA A 40 2.12 -15.62 -19.62
C ALA A 40 2.43 -16.09 -21.06
N ASP A 41 2.76 -15.15 -21.97
CA ASP A 41 3.05 -15.44 -23.37
C ASP A 41 4.56 -15.44 -23.65
N PHE A 42 5.40 -15.38 -22.60
CA PHE A 42 6.85 -15.45 -22.72
C PHE A 42 7.29 -16.88 -23.09
N PRO A 43 8.30 -17.07 -23.96
CA PRO A 43 8.66 -18.39 -24.48
C PRO A 43 9.52 -19.20 -23.50
N THR A 44 9.05 -19.36 -22.26
CA THR A 44 9.78 -20.00 -21.16
C THR A 44 10.21 -21.42 -21.52
N ALA A 45 9.35 -22.21 -22.17
CA ALA A 45 9.65 -23.59 -22.55
C ALA A 45 10.86 -23.68 -23.50
N ALA A 46 10.90 -22.85 -24.55
CA ALA A 46 12.02 -22.84 -25.50
C ALA A 46 13.34 -22.42 -24.85
N LEU A 47 13.29 -21.54 -23.85
CA LEU A 47 14.47 -21.10 -23.11
C LEU A 47 14.92 -22.14 -22.07
N GLN A 48 13.98 -22.85 -21.45
CA GLN A 48 14.29 -24.00 -20.58
C GLN A 48 14.93 -25.14 -21.35
N GLU A 49 14.45 -25.44 -22.57
CA GLU A 49 15.09 -26.38 -23.49
C GLU A 49 16.52 -25.96 -23.86
N ALA A 50 16.78 -24.65 -23.94
CA ALA A 50 18.12 -24.08 -24.12
C ALA A 50 18.97 -24.05 -22.84
N GLY A 51 18.46 -24.53 -21.70
CA GLY A 51 19.17 -24.60 -20.41
C GLY A 51 19.06 -23.36 -19.53
N TYR A 52 18.06 -22.50 -19.76
CA TYR A 52 17.87 -21.26 -19.01
C TYR A 52 16.55 -21.21 -18.24
N SER A 53 16.66 -20.83 -16.97
CA SER A 53 15.52 -20.39 -16.16
C SER A 53 15.26 -18.91 -16.41
N SER A 54 14.01 -18.46 -16.27
CA SER A 54 13.62 -17.08 -16.56
C SER A 54 12.76 -16.47 -15.47
N LEU A 55 13.02 -15.19 -15.16
CA LEU A 55 12.14 -14.32 -14.37
C LEU A 55 11.67 -13.18 -15.27
N VAL A 56 10.36 -12.93 -15.32
CA VAL A 56 9.76 -12.11 -16.38
C VAL A 56 8.71 -11.15 -15.83
N VAL A 57 8.83 -9.87 -16.20
CA VAL A 57 7.79 -8.86 -16.02
C VAL A 57 7.40 -8.36 -17.41
N GLY A 58 6.32 -8.89 -17.96
CA GLY A 58 5.92 -8.68 -19.35
C GLY A 58 4.72 -7.77 -19.56
N GLN A 59 4.70 -7.05 -20.69
CA GLN A 59 3.59 -6.21 -21.13
C GLN A 59 3.41 -6.34 -22.66
N ARG A 60 2.16 -6.32 -23.16
CA ARG A 60 1.86 -6.51 -24.60
C ARG A 60 2.45 -5.45 -25.53
N THR A 61 2.70 -4.26 -25.00
CA THR A 61 3.03 -3.06 -25.79
C THR A 61 4.54 -2.93 -25.96
N TRP A 62 5.08 -1.72 -25.83
CA TRP A 62 6.48 -1.40 -26.06
C TRP A 62 7.40 -1.75 -24.87
N ASN A 63 6.87 -2.37 -23.81
CA ASN A 63 7.59 -2.59 -22.55
C ASN A 63 7.79 -4.09 -22.28
N GLY A 64 8.49 -4.38 -21.18
CA GLY A 64 8.70 -5.71 -20.64
C GLY A 64 10.18 -6.04 -20.52
N VAL A 65 10.54 -6.67 -19.41
CA VAL A 65 11.91 -7.05 -19.06
C VAL A 65 11.95 -8.49 -18.56
N ALA A 66 13.06 -9.18 -18.82
CA ALA A 66 13.31 -10.51 -18.28
C ALA A 66 14.77 -10.67 -17.84
N ILE A 67 15.01 -11.56 -16.89
CA ILE A 67 16.34 -12.06 -16.54
C ILE A 67 16.35 -13.56 -16.79
N LEU A 68 17.28 -14.01 -17.62
CA LEU A 68 17.58 -15.41 -17.86
C LEU A 68 18.80 -15.80 -17.05
N SER A 69 18.81 -17.01 -16.50
CA SER A 69 19.98 -17.56 -15.82
C SER A 69 20.22 -19.00 -16.23
N ARG A 70 21.49 -19.31 -16.50
CA ARG A 70 21.95 -20.65 -16.82
C ARG A 70 22.26 -21.39 -15.52
N ASN A 71 21.73 -22.60 -15.36
CA ASN A 71 22.00 -23.50 -14.22
C ASN A 71 21.60 -22.99 -12.82
N ALA A 72 20.85 -21.89 -12.72
CA ALA A 72 20.32 -21.40 -11.45
C ALA A 72 18.98 -20.70 -11.67
N ASP A 73 18.04 -20.84 -10.72
CA ASP A 73 16.78 -20.12 -10.80
C ASP A 73 16.96 -18.67 -10.31
N PRO A 74 16.56 -17.66 -11.11
CA PRO A 74 16.58 -16.28 -10.68
C PRO A 74 15.56 -16.04 -9.57
N LEU A 75 16.04 -15.74 -8.36
CA LEU A 75 15.16 -15.43 -7.22
C LEU A 75 14.72 -13.96 -7.28
N PRO A 76 13.41 -13.65 -7.40
CA PRO A 76 12.94 -12.28 -7.52
C PRO A 76 13.22 -11.47 -6.24
N ILE A 77 13.78 -10.26 -6.42
CA ILE A 77 13.98 -9.28 -5.35
C ILE A 77 12.92 -8.18 -5.42
N VAL A 78 12.81 -7.52 -6.59
CA VAL A 78 11.73 -6.58 -6.92
C VAL A 78 11.35 -6.71 -8.39
N THR A 79 10.08 -6.51 -8.71
CA THR A 79 9.53 -6.63 -10.08
C THR A 79 9.10 -5.29 -10.69
N ALA A 80 9.44 -4.19 -10.02
CA ALA A 80 9.24 -2.81 -10.49
C ALA A 80 10.26 -1.88 -9.81
N LEU A 81 10.53 -0.72 -10.42
CA LEU A 81 11.44 0.27 -9.85
C LEU A 81 10.79 0.97 -8.64
N PRO A 82 11.38 0.89 -7.43
CA PRO A 82 10.79 1.52 -6.24
C PRO A 82 10.69 3.05 -6.34
N GLY A 83 9.76 3.63 -5.58
CA GLY A 83 9.68 5.09 -5.38
C GLY A 83 8.52 5.81 -6.06
N ASP A 84 7.70 5.11 -6.87
CA ASP A 84 6.39 5.63 -7.32
C ASP A 84 5.47 4.45 -7.67
N SER A 85 4.41 4.26 -6.88
CA SER A 85 3.43 3.17 -6.99
C SER A 85 2.41 3.34 -8.12
N THR A 86 2.43 4.48 -8.81
CA THR A 86 1.57 4.76 -9.97
C THR A 86 2.19 4.31 -11.29
N ASP A 87 3.52 4.08 -11.31
CA ASP A 87 4.22 3.53 -12.46
C ASP A 87 3.90 2.04 -12.61
N LYS A 88 3.19 1.69 -13.68
CA LYS A 88 2.78 0.33 -14.03
C LYS A 88 3.55 -0.22 -15.23
N GLU A 89 4.56 0.50 -15.72
CA GLU A 89 5.31 0.06 -16.89
C GLU A 89 6.33 -1.02 -16.51
N ALA A 90 6.27 -2.15 -17.23
CA ALA A 90 7.17 -3.28 -17.02
C ALA A 90 8.59 -2.99 -17.53
N ARG A 91 9.33 -2.15 -16.81
CA ARG A 91 10.64 -1.61 -17.25
C ARG A 91 11.80 -1.97 -16.33
N TYR A 92 11.55 -2.65 -15.22
CA TYR A 92 12.58 -2.90 -14.21
C TYR A 92 12.32 -4.21 -13.48
N LEU A 93 13.39 -4.97 -13.23
CA LEU A 93 13.35 -6.26 -12.55
C LEU A 93 14.69 -6.52 -11.87
N GLU A 94 14.68 -7.00 -10.63
CA GLU A 94 15.87 -7.44 -9.91
C GLU A 94 15.76 -8.91 -9.51
N ALA A 95 16.87 -9.64 -9.65
CA ALA A 95 16.98 -11.02 -9.22
C ALA A 95 18.30 -11.28 -8.48
N ALA A 96 18.25 -12.15 -7.47
CA ALA A 96 19.44 -12.75 -6.90
C ALA A 96 19.73 -14.08 -7.60
N ILE A 97 20.94 -14.20 -8.15
CA ILE A 97 21.43 -15.41 -8.82
C ILE A 97 22.80 -15.72 -8.23
N THR A 98 22.95 -16.92 -7.66
CA THR A 98 24.22 -17.42 -7.09
C THR A 98 24.93 -16.44 -6.14
N GLY A 99 24.17 -15.66 -5.38
CA GLY A 99 24.68 -14.68 -4.40
C GLY A 99 25.05 -13.31 -4.96
N ILE A 100 24.76 -13.04 -6.24
CA ILE A 100 24.93 -11.74 -6.91
C ILE A 100 23.56 -11.16 -7.25
N LEU A 101 23.42 -9.84 -7.09
CA LEU A 101 22.21 -9.12 -7.48
C LEU A 101 22.33 -8.62 -8.93
N PHE A 102 21.33 -8.89 -9.73
CA PHE A 102 21.21 -8.44 -11.11
C PHE A 102 19.99 -7.53 -11.25
N ALA A 103 20.18 -6.32 -11.77
CA ALA A 103 19.10 -5.41 -12.10
C ALA A 103 18.98 -5.24 -13.62
N CYS A 104 17.88 -5.73 -14.18
CA CYS A 104 17.50 -5.55 -15.58
C CYS A 104 16.62 -4.30 -15.72
N LEU A 105 16.98 -3.40 -16.65
CA LEU A 105 16.24 -2.17 -16.87
C LEU A 105 16.00 -1.85 -18.35
N TYR A 106 14.86 -1.22 -18.62
CA TYR A 106 14.48 -0.65 -19.90
C TYR A 106 14.01 0.80 -19.72
N LEU A 107 14.98 1.71 -19.72
CA LEU A 107 14.76 3.11 -19.36
C LEU A 107 13.84 3.82 -20.37
N PRO A 108 12.90 4.69 -19.96
CA PRO A 108 12.01 5.38 -20.89
C PRO A 108 12.75 6.21 -21.95
N ASN A 109 12.38 6.08 -23.22
CA ASN A 109 13.01 6.81 -24.33
C ASN A 109 12.97 8.35 -24.16
N GLY A 110 11.79 8.89 -23.80
CA GLY A 110 11.58 10.29 -23.44
C GLY A 110 11.16 11.23 -24.56
N ASN A 111 11.12 10.81 -25.83
CA ASN A 111 10.69 11.68 -26.93
C ASN A 111 9.16 11.86 -27.02
N PRO A 112 8.65 13.05 -27.41
CA PRO A 112 9.41 14.25 -27.77
C PRO A 112 9.93 15.00 -26.53
N GLN A 113 10.99 15.79 -26.72
CA GLN A 113 11.64 16.64 -25.73
C GLN A 113 11.55 18.11 -26.20
N PRO A 114 11.21 19.08 -25.31
CA PRO A 114 10.68 18.87 -23.96
C PRO A 114 9.24 18.35 -23.99
N GLY A 115 8.78 17.81 -22.86
CA GLY A 115 7.39 17.41 -22.69
C GLY A 115 7.18 16.31 -21.65
N PRO A 116 5.92 15.88 -21.44
CA PRO A 116 5.56 14.95 -20.37
C PRO A 116 6.30 13.61 -20.40
N LYS A 117 6.69 13.14 -21.58
CA LYS A 117 7.48 11.91 -21.75
C LYS A 117 8.94 12.08 -21.32
N PHE A 118 9.53 13.25 -21.60
CA PHE A 118 10.87 13.58 -21.15
C PHE A 118 10.90 13.82 -19.63
N ASP A 119 9.89 14.50 -19.08
CA ASP A 119 9.74 14.66 -17.62
C ASP A 119 9.58 13.30 -16.92
N TYR A 120 8.84 12.37 -17.53
CA TYR A 120 8.72 11.01 -17.03
C TYR A 120 10.07 10.28 -17.06
N LYS A 121 10.83 10.37 -18.14
CA LYS A 121 12.21 9.84 -18.23
C LYS A 121 13.09 10.37 -17.11
N LEU A 122 13.09 11.67 -16.85
CA LEU A 122 13.92 12.28 -15.81
C LEU A 122 13.49 11.85 -14.40
N ARG A 123 12.18 11.77 -14.11
CA ARG A 123 11.69 11.21 -12.83
C ARG A 123 12.06 9.74 -12.66
N TRP A 124 12.00 8.97 -13.76
CA TRP A 124 12.39 7.57 -13.76
C TRP A 124 13.90 7.42 -13.48
N PHE A 125 14.75 8.25 -14.09
CA PHE A 125 16.18 8.33 -13.82
C PHE A 125 16.50 8.67 -12.36
N GLU A 126 15.80 9.63 -11.75
CA GLU A 126 16.04 10.00 -10.34
C GLU A 126 15.67 8.86 -9.38
N ARG A 127 14.58 8.11 -9.66
CA ARG A 127 14.27 6.89 -8.90
C ARG A 127 15.35 5.83 -9.10
N LEU A 128 15.81 5.64 -10.34
CA LEU A 128 16.89 4.70 -10.63
C LEU A 128 18.17 5.08 -9.88
N ARG A 129 18.57 6.36 -9.90
CA ARG A 129 19.76 6.87 -9.20
C ARG A 129 19.75 6.55 -7.70
N ARG A 130 18.60 6.72 -7.04
CA ARG A 130 18.43 6.36 -5.62
C ARG A 130 18.54 4.85 -5.43
N ARG A 131 17.91 4.07 -6.30
CA ARG A 131 17.96 2.60 -6.22
C ARG A 131 19.37 2.07 -6.46
N THR A 132 20.12 2.62 -7.41
CA THR A 132 21.51 2.23 -7.63
C THR A 132 22.40 2.61 -6.45
N GLU A 133 22.13 3.73 -5.78
CA GLU A 133 22.84 4.11 -4.55
C GLU A 133 22.57 3.12 -3.40
N GLU A 134 21.31 2.70 -3.23
CA GLU A 134 20.95 1.64 -2.27
C GLU A 134 21.64 0.30 -2.60
N LEU A 135 21.66 -0.09 -3.88
CA LEU A 135 22.30 -1.32 -4.35
C LEU A 135 23.82 -1.26 -4.15
N TRP A 136 24.44 -0.11 -4.43
CA TRP A 136 25.87 0.12 -4.20
C TRP A 136 26.26 -0.05 -2.73
N HIS A 137 25.40 0.42 -1.82
CA HIS A 137 25.56 0.32 -0.37
C HIS A 137 24.97 -0.97 0.25
N SER A 138 24.49 -1.90 -0.57
CA SER A 138 23.89 -3.16 -0.08
C SER A 138 24.94 -4.12 0.52
N GLY A 139 26.21 -3.99 0.10
CA GLY A 139 27.28 -4.91 0.46
C GLY A 139 27.28 -6.23 -0.32
N HIS A 140 26.32 -6.44 -1.22
CA HIS A 140 26.30 -7.55 -2.16
C HIS A 140 27.05 -7.19 -3.45
N PRO A 141 27.61 -8.18 -4.19
CA PRO A 141 28.03 -7.95 -5.56
C PRO A 141 26.81 -7.66 -6.43
N VAL A 142 26.88 -6.60 -7.25
CA VAL A 142 25.74 -6.14 -8.06
C VAL A 142 26.17 -5.86 -9.50
N VAL A 143 25.31 -6.20 -10.45
CA VAL A 143 25.41 -5.81 -11.86
C VAL A 143 24.10 -5.15 -12.30
N LEU A 144 24.20 -3.97 -12.91
CA LEU A 144 23.07 -3.30 -13.57
C LEU A 144 23.26 -3.44 -15.08
N LEU A 145 22.24 -3.87 -15.80
CA LEU A 145 22.36 -4.13 -17.22
C LEU A 145 21.03 -3.91 -17.92
N GLY A 146 21.08 -3.34 -19.13
CA GLY A 146 19.86 -3.01 -19.85
C GLY A 146 20.05 -2.03 -20.99
N ASP A 147 18.91 -1.62 -21.56
CA ASP A 147 18.83 -0.48 -22.48
C ASP A 147 18.49 0.77 -21.65
N TRP A 148 19.46 1.67 -21.59
CA TRP A 148 19.39 2.87 -20.77
C TRP A 148 18.82 4.07 -21.53
N ASN A 149 18.52 3.94 -22.83
CA ASN A 149 18.00 5.02 -23.66
C ASN A 149 18.73 6.36 -23.43
N VAL A 150 20.06 6.31 -23.28
CA VAL A 150 20.91 7.48 -23.06
C VAL A 150 22.23 7.30 -23.80
N VAL A 151 22.66 8.36 -24.47
CA VAL A 151 23.96 8.44 -25.14
C VAL A 151 24.87 9.29 -24.24
N PRO A 152 25.80 8.69 -23.48
CA PRO A 152 26.53 9.40 -22.42
C PRO A 152 27.34 10.60 -22.92
N THR A 153 28.04 10.44 -24.04
CA THR A 153 28.91 11.45 -24.64
C THR A 153 28.78 11.46 -26.16
N ASP A 154 29.37 12.46 -26.82
CA ASP A 154 29.38 12.50 -28.30
C ASP A 154 30.26 11.38 -28.91
N ALA A 155 31.12 10.70 -28.13
CA ALA A 155 31.86 9.52 -28.58
C ALA A 155 30.96 8.27 -28.72
N ASP A 156 29.79 8.29 -28.09
CA ASP A 156 28.83 7.19 -28.06
C ASP A 156 27.84 7.22 -29.24
N ILE A 157 28.04 8.12 -30.21
CA ILE A 157 27.16 8.31 -31.37
C ILE A 157 27.97 8.63 -32.62
N TYR A 158 27.60 8.04 -33.75
CA TYR A 158 28.27 8.31 -35.03
C TYR A 158 28.20 9.79 -35.49
N LYS A 159 27.03 10.44 -35.33
CA LYS A 159 26.83 11.85 -35.73
C LYS A 159 25.87 12.59 -34.78
N PRO A 160 26.40 13.26 -33.73
CA PRO A 160 25.58 13.88 -32.68
C PRO A 160 24.65 14.99 -33.18
N ASP A 161 25.07 15.77 -34.18
CA ASP A 161 24.31 16.93 -34.66
C ASP A 161 22.92 16.58 -35.20
N THR A 162 22.75 15.35 -35.69
CA THR A 162 21.45 14.88 -36.23
C THR A 162 20.48 14.38 -35.16
N TRP A 163 20.89 14.37 -33.89
CA TRP A 163 20.14 13.86 -32.75
C TRP A 163 20.09 14.87 -31.59
N ARG A 164 20.48 16.13 -31.81
CA ARG A 164 20.52 17.16 -30.74
C ARG A 164 19.14 17.44 -30.13
N ASP A 165 18.07 17.24 -30.88
CA ASP A 165 16.69 17.40 -30.40
C ASP A 165 16.13 16.11 -29.77
N ASP A 166 16.88 15.01 -29.79
CA ASP A 166 16.44 13.73 -29.25
C ASP A 166 16.67 13.65 -27.74
N ALA A 167 15.68 13.14 -27.01
CA ALA A 167 15.72 12.90 -25.56
C ALA A 167 16.94 12.07 -25.09
N LEU A 168 17.57 11.27 -25.95
CA LEU A 168 18.74 10.45 -25.63
C LEU A 168 20.02 11.27 -25.41
N LEU A 169 20.14 12.44 -26.05
CA LEU A 169 21.35 13.28 -26.04
C LEU A 169 21.22 14.52 -25.15
N GLN A 170 20.04 14.75 -24.56
CA GLN A 170 19.81 15.95 -23.78
C GLN A 170 20.75 16.06 -22.58
N PRO A 171 21.22 17.27 -22.25
CA PRO A 171 22.14 17.49 -21.13
C PRO A 171 21.64 16.87 -19.82
N GLU A 172 20.33 16.93 -19.55
CA GLU A 172 19.71 16.41 -18.34
C GLU A 172 19.78 14.88 -18.28
N ALA A 173 19.54 14.18 -19.40
CA ALA A 173 19.65 12.73 -19.46
C ALA A 173 21.11 12.26 -19.29
N ARG A 174 22.06 12.97 -19.92
CA ARG A 174 23.49 12.72 -19.77
C ARG A 174 23.97 12.96 -18.34
N ALA A 175 23.54 14.06 -17.72
CA ALA A 175 23.86 14.39 -16.34
C ALA A 175 23.30 13.34 -15.37
N ALA A 176 22.08 12.85 -15.61
CA ALA A 176 21.50 11.79 -14.80
C ALA A 176 22.32 10.48 -14.87
N PHE A 177 22.73 10.05 -16.06
CA PHE A 177 23.59 8.87 -16.21
C PHE A 177 24.97 9.09 -15.55
N ALA A 178 25.59 10.24 -15.76
CA ALA A 178 26.86 10.59 -15.12
C ALA A 178 26.78 10.60 -13.59
N SER A 179 25.64 11.03 -13.02
CA SER A 179 25.42 11.01 -11.57
C SER A 179 25.35 9.59 -10.99
N ILE A 180 24.91 8.61 -11.79
CA ILE A 180 24.94 7.19 -11.40
C ILE A 180 26.39 6.70 -11.42
N LEU A 181 27.14 6.96 -12.49
CA LEU A 181 28.56 6.60 -12.55
C LEU A 181 29.39 7.22 -11.41
N ALA A 182 29.05 8.45 -11.01
CA ALA A 182 29.71 9.13 -9.89
C ALA A 182 29.56 8.42 -8.54
N GLN A 183 28.63 7.47 -8.39
CA GLN A 183 28.51 6.61 -7.21
C GLN A 183 29.66 5.60 -7.11
N GLY A 184 30.37 5.34 -8.22
CA GLY A 184 31.50 4.43 -8.31
C GLY A 184 31.32 3.24 -9.27
N TRP A 185 30.17 3.13 -9.93
CA TRP A 185 29.90 2.06 -10.89
C TRP A 185 30.89 2.06 -12.06
N THR A 186 31.35 0.88 -12.45
CA THR A 186 32.22 0.72 -13.63
C THR A 186 31.38 0.43 -14.86
N ASP A 187 31.36 1.35 -15.84
CA ASP A 187 30.81 1.11 -17.18
C ASP A 187 31.72 0.13 -17.95
N ALA A 188 31.23 -1.10 -18.18
CA ALA A 188 32.05 -2.19 -18.68
C ALA A 188 32.63 -1.91 -20.07
N ILE A 189 31.81 -1.40 -20.99
CA ILE A 189 32.23 -1.12 -22.37
C ILE A 189 33.18 0.07 -22.39
N GLY A 190 32.83 1.16 -21.69
CA GLY A 190 33.67 2.35 -21.59
C GLY A 190 35.02 2.09 -20.90
N LYS A 191 35.11 1.07 -20.05
CA LYS A 191 36.35 0.69 -19.34
C LYS A 191 37.31 -0.11 -20.23
N VAL A 192 36.80 -0.97 -21.10
CA VAL A 192 37.60 -1.90 -21.92
C VAL A 192 38.01 -1.27 -23.25
N HIS A 193 37.14 -0.45 -23.86
CA HIS A 193 37.35 0.08 -25.20
C HIS A 193 37.72 1.56 -25.19
N SER A 194 38.83 1.92 -25.83
CA SER A 194 39.20 3.33 -26.06
C SER A 194 38.28 4.02 -27.08
N LYS A 195 37.82 3.26 -28.08
CA LYS A 195 36.75 3.64 -29.01
C LYS A 195 35.55 2.75 -28.74
N VAL A 196 34.55 3.30 -28.08
CA VAL A 196 33.37 2.55 -27.65
C VAL A 196 32.58 1.99 -28.86
N PRO A 197 32.27 0.68 -28.89
CA PRO A 197 31.39 0.11 -29.90
C PRO A 197 29.95 0.60 -29.73
N PHE A 198 29.25 0.78 -30.85
CA PHE A 198 27.80 1.03 -30.83
C PHE A 198 27.04 -0.26 -30.48
N THR A 199 25.83 -0.08 -29.95
CA THR A 199 24.95 -1.18 -29.53
C THR A 199 23.62 -1.17 -30.27
N PHE A 200 23.27 -0.05 -30.91
CA PHE A 200 22.01 0.18 -31.62
C PHE A 200 22.21 0.80 -33.02
N TRP A 201 21.45 0.32 -34.00
CA TRP A 201 21.42 0.86 -35.37
C TRP A 201 19.99 0.85 -35.96
N ASP A 202 19.40 2.05 -36.13
CA ASP A 202 18.13 2.27 -36.81
C ASP A 202 18.15 1.72 -38.26
N TYR A 203 17.06 1.08 -38.69
CA TYR A 203 16.90 0.54 -40.04
C TYR A 203 16.92 1.61 -41.15
N ARG A 204 16.64 2.87 -40.83
CA ARG A 204 16.58 3.97 -41.79
C ARG A 204 17.98 4.35 -42.29
N ARG A 205 18.04 4.78 -43.55
CA ARG A 205 19.26 5.37 -44.18
C ARG A 205 20.48 4.44 -44.18
N LYS A 206 20.27 3.12 -44.16
CA LYS A 206 21.35 2.10 -44.18
C LYS A 206 22.39 2.34 -43.07
N ARG A 207 21.93 2.68 -41.86
CA ARG A 207 22.82 3.01 -40.74
C ARG A 207 23.61 1.80 -40.26
N TRP A 208 23.06 0.59 -40.40
CA TRP A 208 23.79 -0.65 -40.10
C TRP A 208 25.00 -0.82 -41.02
N GLU A 209 24.81 -0.74 -42.33
CA GLU A 209 25.85 -0.94 -43.36
C GLU A 209 26.96 0.12 -43.30
N ARG A 210 26.65 1.29 -42.73
CA ARG A 210 27.58 2.41 -42.56
C ARG A 210 28.20 2.47 -41.16
N ASP A 211 27.85 1.55 -40.28
CA ASP A 211 28.17 1.57 -38.86
C ASP A 211 27.80 2.90 -38.16
N ALA A 212 26.67 3.48 -38.54
CA ALA A 212 26.20 4.77 -38.07
C ALA A 212 25.23 4.63 -36.87
N GLY A 213 25.73 4.04 -35.79
CA GLY A 213 24.97 3.64 -34.60
C GLY A 213 25.08 4.56 -33.39
N LEU A 214 24.52 4.08 -32.28
CA LEU A 214 24.51 4.67 -30.93
C LEU A 214 24.92 3.61 -29.89
N ARG A 215 25.56 4.01 -28.79
CA ARG A 215 25.71 3.18 -27.59
C ARG A 215 24.68 3.60 -26.54
N ILE A 216 23.66 2.77 -26.36
CA ILE A 216 22.56 2.99 -25.41
C ILE A 216 22.29 1.80 -24.50
N ASP A 217 22.91 0.65 -24.77
CA ASP A 217 22.89 -0.53 -23.92
C ASP A 217 24.17 -0.54 -23.06
N HIS A 218 24.02 -0.61 -21.74
CA HIS A 218 25.15 -0.49 -20.81
C HIS A 218 25.10 -1.57 -19.73
N ILE A 219 26.29 -2.04 -19.34
CA ILE A 219 26.50 -2.93 -18.21
C ILE A 219 27.35 -2.16 -17.18
N LEU A 220 26.76 -1.87 -16.03
CA LEU A 220 27.43 -1.23 -14.90
C LEU A 220 27.76 -2.26 -13.82
N VAL A 221 29.02 -2.31 -13.44
CA VAL A 221 29.59 -3.32 -12.53
C VAL A 221 29.87 -2.71 -11.16
N GLY A 222 29.40 -3.37 -10.10
CA GLY A 222 29.61 -2.97 -8.70
C GLY A 222 31.04 -3.25 -8.20
N HIS A 223 31.46 -2.56 -7.14
CA HIS A 223 32.84 -2.64 -6.60
C HIS A 223 33.33 -4.02 -6.15
N SER A 224 32.41 -4.93 -5.81
CA SER A 224 32.76 -6.30 -5.37
C SER A 224 33.02 -7.27 -6.52
N LEU A 225 32.92 -6.80 -7.76
CA LEU A 225 33.13 -7.57 -8.98
C LEU A 225 34.25 -6.93 -9.79
N LYS A 226 35.16 -7.77 -10.28
CA LYS A 226 36.20 -7.37 -11.22
C LYS A 226 35.73 -7.65 -12.64
N LEU A 227 35.74 -6.61 -13.46
CA LEU A 227 35.59 -6.71 -14.90
C LEU A 227 36.88 -7.30 -15.52
N LEU A 228 36.74 -8.38 -16.26
CA LEU A 228 37.82 -9.04 -16.99
C LEU A 228 37.86 -8.59 -18.44
N ASP A 229 36.70 -8.60 -19.11
CA ASP A 229 36.53 -8.19 -20.50
C ASP A 229 35.08 -7.77 -20.77
N ALA A 230 34.83 -7.06 -21.87
CA ALA A 230 33.49 -6.69 -22.32
C ALA A 230 33.45 -6.41 -23.82
N GLY A 231 32.31 -6.66 -24.45
CA GLY A 231 32.17 -6.48 -25.90
C GLY A 231 30.72 -6.40 -26.38
N VAL A 232 30.59 -6.24 -27.70
CA VAL A 232 29.30 -6.20 -28.40
C VAL A 232 29.33 -7.22 -29.53
N GLU A 233 28.35 -8.12 -29.57
CA GLU A 233 28.24 -9.17 -30.58
C GLU A 233 27.47 -8.64 -31.80
N ARG A 234 28.13 -7.75 -32.54
CA ARG A 234 27.55 -7.02 -33.66
C ARG A 234 26.98 -7.92 -34.75
N GLU A 235 27.53 -9.11 -34.95
CA GLU A 235 27.11 -10.05 -35.99
C GLU A 235 25.62 -10.42 -35.88
N GLU A 236 25.06 -10.45 -34.66
CA GLU A 236 23.64 -10.73 -34.43
C GLU A 236 22.72 -9.66 -35.06
N ARG A 237 23.19 -8.42 -35.19
CA ARG A 237 22.48 -7.34 -35.88
C ARG A 237 22.48 -7.51 -37.41
N GLY A 238 23.38 -8.32 -37.95
CA GLY A 238 23.49 -8.60 -39.38
C GLY A 238 22.63 -9.76 -39.89
N LYS A 239 21.99 -10.53 -38.99
CA LYS A 239 21.14 -11.68 -39.34
C LYS A 239 19.80 -11.25 -39.96
N GLU A 240 19.06 -12.20 -40.51
CA GLU A 240 17.71 -11.95 -41.03
C GLU A 240 16.72 -11.64 -39.89
N SER A 241 15.87 -10.64 -40.09
CA SER A 241 14.91 -10.14 -39.07
C SER A 241 15.53 -9.84 -37.69
N PRO A 242 16.69 -9.17 -37.61
CA PRO A 242 17.42 -9.01 -36.36
C PRO A 242 16.74 -7.96 -35.47
N SER A 243 17.14 -7.87 -34.21
CA SER A 243 16.84 -6.69 -33.39
C SER A 243 17.62 -5.48 -33.95
N ASP A 244 17.15 -4.26 -33.70
CA ASP A 244 17.91 -3.03 -33.94
C ASP A 244 19.06 -2.85 -32.94
N HIS A 245 19.09 -3.66 -31.88
CA HIS A 245 20.18 -3.77 -30.92
C HIS A 245 21.00 -5.05 -31.11
N ALA A 246 22.29 -4.99 -30.77
CA ALA A 246 23.18 -6.14 -30.64
C ALA A 246 23.39 -6.52 -29.16
N PRO A 247 23.60 -7.81 -28.83
CA PRO A 247 23.93 -8.21 -27.47
C PRO A 247 25.21 -7.54 -26.97
N VAL A 248 25.14 -7.00 -25.76
CA VAL A 248 26.30 -6.45 -25.04
C VAL A 248 26.65 -7.42 -23.91
N TRP A 249 27.92 -7.78 -23.77
CA TRP A 249 28.37 -8.74 -22.76
C TRP A 249 29.55 -8.23 -21.94
N ALA A 250 29.69 -8.78 -20.74
CA ALA A 250 30.83 -8.57 -19.85
C ALA A 250 31.23 -9.88 -19.16
N GLU A 251 32.53 -10.08 -18.99
CA GLU A 251 33.09 -11.18 -18.21
C GLU A 251 33.54 -10.67 -16.84
N LEU A 252 33.00 -11.28 -15.79
CA LEU A 252 33.14 -10.83 -14.41
C LEU A 252 33.71 -11.95 -13.53
N THR A 253 34.47 -11.56 -12.52
CA THR A 253 34.87 -12.45 -11.42
C THR A 253 34.64 -11.75 -10.08
N VAL A 254 34.34 -12.52 -9.03
CA VAL A 254 34.16 -11.98 -7.69
C VAL A 254 35.55 -11.65 -7.13
N GLU A 255 35.77 -10.41 -6.68
CA GLU A 255 37.00 -10.10 -5.97
C GLU A 255 36.97 -10.72 -4.57
N LYS A 256 37.97 -11.53 -4.23
CA LYS A 256 38.24 -11.86 -2.83
C LYS A 256 38.52 -10.55 -2.10
N ALA A 257 37.67 -10.19 -1.14
CA ALA A 257 37.80 -8.98 -0.35
C ALA A 257 39.25 -8.80 0.13
N ARG A 258 39.96 -7.82 -0.45
CA ARG A 258 41.30 -7.46 -0.01
C ARG A 258 41.13 -6.79 1.34
N ALA A 259 41.76 -7.34 2.37
CA ALA A 259 41.76 -6.76 3.71
C ALA A 259 42.17 -5.29 3.62
N VAL A 260 41.23 -4.39 3.87
CA VAL A 260 41.48 -2.95 3.85
C VAL A 260 42.44 -2.63 4.99
N ARG A 261 43.68 -2.29 4.61
CA ARG A 261 44.70 -1.75 5.51
C ARG A 261 44.16 -0.45 6.13
N LYS A 262 44.14 -0.39 7.46
CA LYS A 262 43.95 0.85 8.21
C LYS A 262 45.02 1.87 7.78
N PRO A 263 44.70 3.17 7.65
CA PRO A 263 45.71 4.19 7.43
C PRO A 263 46.62 4.26 8.66
N THR A 264 47.92 4.15 8.41
CA THR A 264 48.98 4.29 9.39
C THR A 264 49.00 5.74 9.89
N ILE A 265 48.62 5.98 11.15
CA ILE A 265 49.03 7.18 11.86
C ILE A 265 50.51 6.99 12.21
N ALA A 266 51.35 7.91 11.74
CA ALA A 266 52.77 7.92 12.01
C ALA A 266 53.02 8.00 13.53
N ALA A 267 53.77 7.04 14.06
CA ALA A 267 54.23 7.05 15.43
C ALA A 267 55.51 7.89 15.56
N THR A 268 55.48 8.90 16.42
CA THR A 268 56.70 9.50 16.98
C THR A 268 57.00 8.83 18.32
N LYS A 269 58.03 7.98 18.28
CA LYS A 269 58.96 7.53 19.33
C LYS A 269 58.53 7.56 20.80
N SER A 270 58.51 6.36 21.40
CA SER A 270 59.01 6.12 22.77
C SER A 270 59.49 4.67 22.92
N LEU A 271 60.83 4.54 22.97
CA LEU A 271 61.71 3.58 23.70
C LEU A 271 61.11 2.24 24.20
N SER A 272 61.62 1.09 23.73
CA SER A 272 62.54 0.16 24.45
C SER A 272 61.92 -0.48 25.71
N THR A 273 61.93 -1.79 26.02
CA THR A 273 62.73 -2.97 25.64
C THR A 273 62.00 -4.25 26.14
N LYS A 274 62.34 -5.42 25.54
CA LYS A 274 62.30 -6.84 26.01
C LYS A 274 61.51 -7.17 27.31
N LYS A 275 60.76 -8.28 27.44
CA LYS A 275 61.15 -9.69 27.27
C LYS A 275 59.90 -10.57 27.51
N ALA A 276 59.90 -11.78 26.95
CA ALA A 276 58.85 -12.79 27.05
C ALA A 276 58.72 -13.38 28.47
N GLU A 277 57.48 -13.72 28.90
CA GLU A 277 57.25 -14.86 29.80
C GLU A 277 55.79 -15.37 29.78
N ARG A 278 55.65 -16.63 30.19
CA ARG A 278 54.52 -17.55 29.99
C ARG A 278 53.40 -17.37 31.01
N THR A 279 52.18 -17.68 30.55
CA THR A 279 51.05 -18.29 31.26
C THR A 279 50.53 -17.67 32.57
N ALA A 280 49.35 -17.07 32.51
CA ALA A 280 48.32 -17.17 33.55
C ALA A 280 46.91 -16.98 32.95
N LYS A 281 45.99 -17.89 33.29
CA LYS A 281 44.55 -17.79 32.99
C LYS A 281 43.99 -16.47 33.56
N ALA A 282 43.29 -15.69 32.74
CA ALA A 282 42.53 -14.52 33.19
C ALA A 282 41.06 -14.59 32.76
N LYS A 283 40.20 -14.11 33.66
CA LYS A 283 38.72 -14.07 33.68
C LYS A 283 38.06 -13.60 32.37
N PRO A 284 36.79 -13.99 32.14
CA PRO A 284 35.99 -13.43 31.04
C PRO A 284 35.83 -11.90 31.21
N PRO A 285 35.73 -11.15 30.08
CA PRO A 285 35.69 -9.69 30.10
C PRO A 285 34.41 -9.16 30.76
N SER A 286 34.56 -8.07 31.50
CA SER A 286 33.50 -7.24 32.07
C SER A 286 32.55 -6.72 30.99
N THR A 287 31.24 -6.74 31.28
CA THR A 287 30.15 -6.22 30.46
C THR A 287 30.40 -4.74 30.07
N PRO A 288 30.15 -4.32 28.81
CA PRO A 288 30.27 -2.92 28.41
C PRO A 288 29.28 -2.02 29.18
N GLU A 289 29.69 -0.78 29.49
CA GLU A 289 28.87 0.21 30.22
C GLU A 289 27.59 0.57 29.41
N PRO A 290 26.37 0.35 29.94
CA PRO A 290 25.12 0.47 29.18
C PRO A 290 24.89 1.84 28.50
N LEU A 291 25.32 2.93 29.14
CA LEU A 291 25.09 4.31 28.65
C LEU A 291 26.22 4.87 27.78
N ALA A 292 27.23 4.06 27.42
CA ALA A 292 28.40 4.56 26.67
C ALA A 292 28.03 5.17 25.30
N GLN A 293 27.10 4.54 24.56
CA GLN A 293 26.64 5.07 23.28
C GLN A 293 25.82 6.35 23.41
N TYR A 294 25.00 6.46 24.48
CA TYR A 294 24.23 7.66 24.78
C TYR A 294 25.15 8.85 25.00
N LYS A 295 26.11 8.72 25.93
CA LYS A 295 27.08 9.77 26.28
C LYS A 295 27.96 10.17 25.10
N ALA A 296 28.36 9.21 24.25
CA ALA A 296 29.22 9.48 23.10
C ALA A 296 28.52 10.29 21.97
N LYS A 297 27.18 10.28 21.93
CA LYS A 297 26.40 10.97 20.90
C LYS A 297 25.97 12.39 21.28
N ARG A 298 26.19 12.84 22.53
CA ARG A 298 25.74 14.15 23.04
C ARG A 298 26.91 15.03 23.46
N ASP A 299 26.76 16.33 23.20
CA ASP A 299 27.58 17.38 23.81
C ASP A 299 26.75 18.09 24.89
N PHE A 300 26.89 17.63 26.14
CA PHE A 300 26.14 18.13 27.29
C PHE A 300 26.47 19.58 27.68
N THR A 301 27.44 20.21 27.00
CA THR A 301 27.66 21.66 27.14
C THR A 301 26.68 22.48 26.31
N LYS A 302 25.99 21.84 25.34
CA LYS A 302 25.04 22.49 24.43
C LYS A 302 23.61 21.99 24.60
N THR A 303 23.42 20.68 24.78
CA THR A 303 22.09 20.11 24.99
C THR A 303 21.66 20.20 26.45
N SER A 304 20.37 20.42 26.70
CA SER A 304 19.76 20.34 28.03
C SER A 304 19.36 18.91 28.43
N GLU A 305 19.69 17.91 27.61
CA GLU A 305 19.47 16.50 27.92
C GLU A 305 20.27 16.05 29.17
N PRO A 306 19.72 15.17 30.02
CA PRO A 306 20.39 14.72 31.25
C PRO A 306 21.59 13.81 30.97
N THR A 307 22.72 14.04 31.65
CA THR A 307 23.94 13.23 31.49
C THR A 307 23.80 11.79 31.99
N GLY A 308 23.00 11.59 33.04
CA GLY A 308 22.65 10.30 33.64
C GLY A 308 23.80 9.46 34.22
N ALA A 309 23.63 8.98 35.45
CA ALA A 309 24.32 7.79 35.93
C ALA A 309 23.35 6.60 35.83
N ALA A 310 23.81 5.43 35.36
CA ALA A 310 22.98 4.22 35.46
C ALA A 310 22.63 4.02 36.94
N ALA A 311 21.34 3.92 37.27
CA ALA A 311 20.92 3.79 38.66
C ALA A 311 21.59 2.56 39.29
N LYS A 312 22.28 2.72 40.43
CA LYS A 312 22.78 1.57 41.19
C LYS A 312 21.56 0.76 41.65
N LEU A 313 21.37 -0.43 41.11
CA LEU A 313 20.34 -1.37 41.58
C LEU A 313 20.49 -1.52 43.11
N PRO A 314 19.49 -1.12 43.92
CA PRO A 314 19.54 -1.39 45.34
C PRO A 314 19.56 -2.91 45.55
N ARG A 315 20.39 -3.39 46.50
CA ARG A 315 20.34 -4.78 46.98
C ARG A 315 18.92 -5.05 47.51
N ARG A 316 18.08 -5.71 46.70
CA ARG A 316 16.67 -5.94 47.01
C ARG A 316 16.51 -6.92 48.17
N ALA A 317 15.79 -6.51 49.20
CA ALA A 317 15.17 -7.40 50.17
C ALA A 317 13.99 -8.13 49.51
N LYS A 318 13.79 -9.42 49.83
CA LYS A 318 12.62 -10.20 49.40
C LYS A 318 11.34 -9.53 49.94
N GLY A 319 10.46 -9.03 49.07
CA GLY A 319 9.09 -8.70 49.51
C GLY A 319 8.23 -7.80 48.62
N ALA A 320 8.77 -6.80 47.93
CA ALA A 320 7.98 -5.92 47.06
C ALA A 320 8.88 -5.33 45.97
N ALA A 321 8.49 -5.46 44.70
CA ALA A 321 9.17 -4.81 43.58
C ALA A 321 8.43 -3.51 43.25
N ASP A 322 9.12 -2.37 43.25
CA ASP A 322 8.58 -1.14 42.68
C ASP A 322 8.21 -1.35 41.20
N PRO A 323 7.10 -0.74 40.73
CA PRO A 323 6.63 -0.91 39.36
C PRO A 323 7.57 -0.22 38.36
N LEU A 324 7.91 -0.94 37.27
CA LEU A 324 8.81 -0.44 36.23
C LEU A 324 8.16 0.73 35.47
N GLN A 325 8.93 1.76 35.16
CA GLN A 325 8.42 2.96 34.49
C GLN A 325 8.52 2.87 32.96
N PHE A 326 7.59 3.53 32.26
CA PHE A 326 7.70 3.78 30.83
C PHE A 326 7.44 5.25 30.51
N VAL A 327 8.04 5.71 29.41
CA VAL A 327 7.77 7.04 28.86
C VAL A 327 7.66 6.95 27.34
N ILE A 328 6.77 7.75 26.76
CA ILE A 328 6.67 7.95 25.33
C ILE A 328 6.85 9.44 25.06
N GLN A 329 7.96 9.79 24.42
CA GLN A 329 8.24 11.17 24.02
C GLN A 329 7.85 11.38 22.57
N LYS A 330 7.17 12.47 22.26
CA LYS A 330 6.85 12.89 20.90
C LYS A 330 7.93 13.88 20.46
N HIS A 331 8.65 13.51 19.40
CA HIS A 331 9.91 14.15 19.02
C HIS A 331 9.89 14.68 17.59
N TRP A 332 9.75 16.01 17.46
CA TRP A 332 9.79 16.73 16.19
C TRP A 332 11.23 17.05 15.78
N ALA A 333 11.94 16.03 15.32
CA ALA A 333 13.26 16.17 14.68
C ALA A 333 13.10 16.52 13.19
N SER A 334 13.97 16.01 12.31
CA SER A 334 13.81 16.13 10.85
C SER A 334 12.48 15.52 10.34
N ARG A 335 11.97 14.52 11.07
CA ARG A 335 10.64 13.92 10.93
C ARG A 335 10.10 13.66 12.33
N LEU A 336 8.79 13.77 12.49
CA LEU A 336 8.16 13.39 13.74
C LEU A 336 8.19 11.88 13.94
N HIS A 337 8.46 11.48 15.18
CA HIS A 337 8.36 10.12 15.66
C HIS A 337 8.04 10.11 17.16
N TYR A 338 7.66 8.95 17.67
CA TYR A 338 7.37 8.72 19.08
C TYR A 338 8.43 7.80 19.68
N ASP A 339 9.20 8.36 20.57
CA ASP A 339 10.26 7.74 21.33
C ASP A 339 9.66 6.91 22.47
N PHE A 340 9.42 5.61 22.23
CA PHE A 340 8.86 4.64 23.17
C PHE A 340 9.96 4.03 24.04
N ARG A 341 9.84 4.08 25.37
CA ARG A 341 10.92 3.65 26.28
C ARG A 341 10.41 2.86 27.47
N LEU A 342 11.07 1.75 27.77
CA LEU A 342 10.79 0.89 28.92
C LEU A 342 11.98 0.85 29.87
N GLU A 343 11.74 1.06 31.17
CA GLU A 343 12.78 0.91 32.19
C GLU A 343 13.18 -0.56 32.36
N MET A 344 14.45 -0.89 32.19
CA MET A 344 15.01 -2.22 32.43
C MET A 344 16.48 -2.11 32.86
N ASP A 345 16.86 -2.86 33.90
CA ASP A 345 18.24 -2.94 34.40
C ASP A 345 18.92 -1.58 34.68
N GLY A 346 18.14 -0.59 35.13
CA GLY A 346 18.65 0.74 35.52
C GLY A 346 18.87 1.71 34.35
N VAL A 347 18.35 1.39 33.15
CA VAL A 347 18.33 2.25 31.96
C VAL A 347 16.96 2.21 31.28
N MET A 348 16.74 3.12 30.32
CA MET A 348 15.55 3.17 29.48
C MET A 348 15.85 2.56 28.10
N VAL A 349 15.41 1.33 27.89
CA VAL A 349 15.53 0.65 26.59
C VAL A 349 14.54 1.31 25.62
N SER A 350 15.03 1.74 24.45
CA SER A 350 14.40 2.81 23.68
C SER A 350 14.15 2.46 22.21
N TRP A 351 12.96 2.79 21.71
CA TRP A 351 12.59 2.65 20.31
C TRP A 351 12.00 3.93 19.73
N ALA A 352 12.43 4.32 18.54
CA ALA A 352 11.79 5.36 17.74
C ALA A 352 10.64 4.77 16.90
N VAL A 353 9.41 5.21 17.14
CA VAL A 353 8.17 4.73 16.50
C VAL A 353 7.61 5.83 15.57
N PRO A 354 7.90 5.83 14.26
CA PRO A 354 7.60 6.97 13.38
C PRO A 354 6.12 7.35 13.28
N LYS A 355 5.22 6.37 13.30
CA LYS A 355 3.76 6.59 13.24
C LYS A 355 3.08 6.58 14.62
N GLY A 356 3.86 6.42 15.68
CA GLY A 356 3.37 6.29 17.05
C GLY A 356 2.55 5.02 17.33
N PRO A 357 2.11 4.86 18.59
CA PRO A 357 1.30 3.74 19.04
C PRO A 357 -0.17 3.88 18.62
N SER A 358 -0.87 2.75 18.45
CA SER A 358 -2.30 2.72 18.09
C SER A 358 -3.04 1.70 18.95
N PHE A 359 -4.25 2.05 19.40
CA PHE A 359 -5.16 1.09 20.04
C PHE A 359 -5.77 0.09 19.06
N ASP A 360 -5.61 0.29 17.74
CA ASP A 360 -6.12 -0.64 16.74
C ASP A 360 -5.17 -1.83 16.59
N PRO A 361 -5.60 -3.05 16.95
CA PRO A 361 -4.75 -4.25 16.82
C PRO A 361 -4.38 -4.61 15.38
N LYS A 362 -4.99 -3.98 14.37
CA LYS A 362 -4.63 -4.12 12.95
C LYS A 362 -3.43 -3.24 12.57
N VAL A 363 -3.12 -2.21 13.35
CA VAL A 363 -2.02 -1.29 13.08
C VAL A 363 -0.75 -1.81 13.75
N LYS A 364 0.21 -2.25 12.92
CA LYS A 364 1.55 -2.63 13.36
C LYS A 364 2.50 -1.44 13.17
N SER A 365 2.86 -0.79 14.27
CA SER A 365 3.71 0.40 14.25
C SER A 365 5.19 -0.01 14.22
N MET A 366 5.88 0.35 13.15
CA MET A 366 7.35 0.16 13.07
C MET A 366 8.03 0.87 14.25
N ALA A 367 8.95 0.19 14.92
CA ALA A 367 9.70 0.66 16.06
C ALA A 367 11.19 0.37 15.84
N ILE A 368 12.04 1.39 15.78
CA ILE A 368 13.47 1.24 15.52
C ILE A 368 14.20 1.32 16.85
N HIS A 369 14.91 0.26 17.25
CA HIS A 369 15.67 0.24 18.49
C HIS A 369 16.86 1.21 18.40
N VAL A 370 16.95 2.13 19.35
CA VAL A 370 18.00 3.15 19.46
C VAL A 370 18.81 2.91 20.73
N GLU A 371 19.82 3.75 21.01
CA GLU A 371 20.62 3.62 22.23
C GLU A 371 19.77 3.72 23.51
N ASP A 372 20.21 3.04 24.56
CA ASP A 372 19.60 3.14 25.89
C ASP A 372 19.77 4.55 26.45
N HIS A 373 18.74 5.05 27.12
CA HIS A 373 18.74 6.38 27.74
C HIS A 373 18.85 6.25 29.27
N PRO A 374 19.37 7.27 29.97
CA PRO A 374 19.37 7.27 31.43
C PRO A 374 17.93 7.37 31.98
N THR A 375 17.69 6.84 33.18
CA THR A 375 16.35 6.81 33.79
C THR A 375 15.77 8.22 34.00
N ASP A 376 16.61 9.17 34.34
CA ASP A 376 16.33 10.61 34.50
C ASP A 376 15.93 11.31 33.17
N TYR A 377 16.08 10.63 32.03
CA TYR A 377 15.53 11.09 30.75
C TYR A 377 13.99 11.04 30.70
N ASN A 378 13.35 10.28 31.60
CA ASN A 378 11.89 10.13 31.66
C ASN A 378 11.12 11.43 31.98
N THR A 379 11.81 12.45 32.51
CA THR A 379 11.23 13.77 32.83
C THR A 379 11.61 14.87 31.84
N PHE A 380 12.35 14.55 30.78
CA PHE A 380 12.83 15.56 29.84
C PHE A 380 11.76 16.02 28.82
N GLU A 381 11.47 17.32 28.80
CA GLU A 381 10.78 18.05 27.73
C GLU A 381 11.61 19.30 27.37
N GLY A 382 11.71 19.64 26.09
CA GLY A 382 12.51 20.79 25.67
C GLY A 382 12.83 20.84 24.18
N ILE A 383 13.76 21.72 23.82
CA ILE A 383 14.26 21.85 22.43
C ILE A 383 15.73 21.42 22.42
N ILE A 384 16.03 20.37 21.65
CA ILE A 384 17.40 19.95 21.37
C ILE A 384 17.97 20.90 20.30
N PRO A 385 19.08 21.61 20.56
CA PRO A 385 19.60 22.65 19.66
C PRO A 385 19.91 22.15 18.25
N LYS A 386 19.79 23.04 17.27
CA LYS A 386 20.12 22.75 15.87
C LYS A 386 21.61 22.37 15.73
N GLY A 387 21.88 21.26 15.07
CA GLY A 387 23.25 20.73 14.87
C GLY A 387 23.62 19.61 15.85
N GLU A 388 22.89 19.47 16.95
CA GLU A 388 23.04 18.36 17.89
C GLU A 388 22.30 17.10 17.39
N TYR A 389 22.73 15.94 17.89
CA TYR A 389 22.10 14.67 17.57
C TYR A 389 20.66 14.64 18.10
N GLY A 390 19.69 14.45 17.20
CA GLY A 390 18.28 14.53 17.57
C GLY A 390 17.74 15.96 17.68
N ALA A 391 18.36 16.96 17.03
CA ALA A 391 17.85 18.33 17.01
C ALA A 391 16.34 18.40 16.69
N GLY A 392 15.56 19.04 17.57
CA GLY A 392 14.10 19.02 17.50
C GLY A 392 13.41 19.37 18.81
N LYS A 393 12.08 19.58 18.77
CA LYS A 393 11.25 19.77 19.96
C LYS A 393 10.80 18.41 20.50
N VAL A 394 10.96 18.19 21.79
CA VAL A 394 10.61 16.95 22.51
C VAL A 394 9.58 17.28 23.58
N LEU A 395 8.49 16.52 23.63
CA LEU A 395 7.50 16.55 24.71
C LEU A 395 7.17 15.13 25.18
N ILE A 396 6.74 14.97 26.43
CA ILE A 396 6.27 13.71 27.01
C ILE A 396 4.81 13.52 26.62
N TRP A 397 4.59 12.65 25.63
CA TRP A 397 3.28 12.37 25.10
C TRP A 397 2.51 11.37 25.97
N ASP A 398 3.18 10.40 26.59
CA ASP A 398 2.59 9.53 27.59
C ASP A 398 3.64 9.10 28.62
N ARG A 399 3.20 8.77 29.83
CA ARG A 399 4.05 8.24 30.90
C ARG A 399 3.22 7.43 31.88
N GLY A 400 3.85 6.45 32.53
CA GLY A 400 3.22 5.62 33.56
C GLY A 400 4.08 4.42 33.91
N THR A 401 3.43 3.35 34.40
CA THR A 401 4.10 2.08 34.74
C THR A 401 3.82 1.01 33.70
N TRP A 402 4.70 0.00 33.63
CA TRP A 402 4.52 -1.16 32.77
C TRP A 402 4.83 -2.46 33.51
N GLU A 403 4.16 -3.53 33.10
CA GLU A 403 4.33 -4.87 33.69
C GLU A 403 4.69 -5.87 32.58
N PRO A 404 5.87 -6.53 32.63
CA PRO A 404 6.25 -7.54 31.65
C PRO A 404 5.42 -8.82 31.79
N VAL A 405 5.05 -9.42 30.65
CA VAL A 405 4.52 -10.79 30.58
C VAL A 405 5.69 -11.74 30.35
N GLY A 406 6.16 -12.39 31.41
CA GLY A 406 7.37 -13.21 31.41
C GLY A 406 8.63 -12.42 31.78
N ASP A 407 9.83 -12.99 31.52
CA ASP A 407 11.09 -12.27 31.75
C ASP A 407 11.41 -11.34 30.55
N PRO A 408 11.45 -10.01 30.77
CA PRO A 408 11.69 -9.05 29.68
C PRO A 408 13.09 -9.15 29.07
N ARG A 409 14.10 -9.68 29.79
CA ARG A 409 15.47 -9.86 29.28
C ARG A 409 15.52 -10.95 28.22
N ASP A 410 14.87 -12.07 28.54
CA ASP A 410 14.65 -13.18 27.61
C ASP A 410 13.86 -12.71 26.39
N GLY A 411 12.83 -11.90 26.60
CA GLY A 411 12.03 -11.31 25.54
C GLY A 411 12.86 -10.42 24.60
N LEU A 412 13.69 -9.54 25.15
CA LEU A 412 14.56 -8.66 24.36
C LEU A 412 15.59 -9.46 23.55
N ALA A 413 16.19 -10.49 24.15
CA ALA A 413 17.15 -11.37 23.48
C ALA A 413 16.49 -12.18 22.34
N LYS A 414 15.32 -12.76 22.60
CA LYS A 414 14.54 -13.57 21.63
C LYS A 414 13.81 -12.73 20.58
N GLY A 415 13.74 -11.41 20.75
CA GLY A 415 13.08 -10.51 19.81
C GLY A 415 11.56 -10.44 19.98
N LYS A 416 11.03 -10.67 21.19
CA LYS A 416 9.59 -10.61 21.48
C LYS A 416 9.34 -10.22 22.94
N ILE A 417 8.77 -9.06 23.17
CA ILE A 417 8.41 -8.56 24.51
C ILE A 417 6.90 -8.32 24.55
N MET A 418 6.21 -8.91 25.52
CA MET A 418 4.80 -8.66 25.80
C MET A 418 4.69 -7.96 27.15
N PHE A 419 3.81 -6.96 27.26
CA PHE A 419 3.69 -6.17 28.49
C PHE A 419 2.35 -5.43 28.59
N HIS A 420 1.93 -5.15 29.82
CA HIS A 420 0.83 -4.24 30.12
C HIS A 420 1.38 -2.81 30.30
N LEU A 421 0.66 -1.82 29.77
CA LEU A 421 0.93 -0.41 30.04
C LEU A 421 -0.18 0.15 30.95
N HIS A 422 0.23 0.97 31.91
CA HIS A 422 -0.65 1.74 32.79
C HIS A 422 -0.27 3.21 32.65
N GLY A 423 -0.67 3.80 31.52
CA GLY A 423 -0.34 5.17 31.12
C GLY A 423 -1.48 6.15 31.32
N GLN A 424 -1.15 7.43 31.11
CA GLN A 424 -2.17 8.47 31.02
C GLN A 424 -2.94 8.40 29.71
N LYS A 425 -2.33 7.93 28.60
CA LYS A 425 -3.00 7.79 27.30
C LYS A 425 -3.14 6.35 26.84
N LEU A 426 -2.11 5.53 27.03
CA LEU A 426 -2.10 4.12 26.66
C LEU A 426 -2.39 3.24 27.88
N ALA A 427 -3.20 2.21 27.68
CA ALA A 427 -3.50 1.22 28.70
C ALA A 427 -3.60 -0.19 28.11
N GLY A 428 -3.58 -1.22 28.97
CA GLY A 428 -3.79 -2.63 28.64
C GLY A 428 -2.57 -3.32 28.00
N LEU A 429 -2.78 -4.45 27.33
CA LEU A 429 -1.75 -5.34 26.81
C LEU A 429 -1.21 -4.94 25.42
N TRP A 430 0.12 -4.97 25.28
CA TRP A 430 0.89 -4.60 24.09
C TRP A 430 1.97 -5.64 23.77
N GLU A 431 2.48 -5.60 22.54
CA GLU A 431 3.55 -6.48 22.09
C GLU A 431 4.55 -5.73 21.20
N LEU A 432 5.83 -6.05 21.39
CA LEU A 432 6.96 -5.56 20.63
C LEU A 432 7.73 -6.75 20.05
N VAL A 433 7.81 -6.87 18.71
CA VAL A 433 8.42 -8.02 18.01
C VAL A 433 9.54 -7.56 17.07
N ARG A 434 10.74 -8.12 17.20
CA ARG A 434 11.88 -7.88 16.32
C ARG A 434 11.63 -8.54 14.98
N ILE A 435 11.81 -7.78 13.91
CA ILE A 435 11.65 -8.24 12.52
C ILE A 435 12.99 -8.37 11.78
N SER A 436 14.06 -7.74 12.29
CA SER A 436 15.44 -7.91 11.79
C SER A 436 16.09 -9.19 12.33
N LYS A 437 16.97 -9.81 11.53
CA LYS A 437 17.72 -11.00 11.97
C LYS A 437 18.81 -10.59 12.99
N PRO A 438 19.01 -11.35 14.07
CA PRO A 438 20.08 -11.07 15.03
C PRO A 438 21.45 -11.00 14.33
N GLY A 439 22.14 -9.85 14.43
CA GLY A 439 23.49 -9.65 13.88
C GLY A 439 23.59 -8.96 12.51
N GLU A 440 22.50 -8.52 11.90
CA GLU A 440 22.55 -7.65 10.71
C GLU A 440 23.09 -6.24 11.03
N LYS A 441 23.93 -5.68 10.14
CA LYS A 441 24.62 -4.38 10.35
C LYS A 441 23.74 -3.13 10.12
N LYS A 442 22.43 -3.28 9.84
CA LYS A 442 21.48 -2.17 9.71
C LYS A 442 20.46 -2.22 10.86
N GLN A 443 19.95 -1.04 11.22
CA GLN A 443 19.10 -0.70 12.37
C GLN A 443 18.23 -1.87 12.89
N ASP A 444 18.31 -2.16 14.18
CA ASP A 444 17.53 -3.23 14.85
C ASP A 444 16.04 -2.86 14.85
N GLN A 445 15.28 -3.45 13.93
CA GLN A 445 13.89 -3.11 13.62
C GLN A 445 12.91 -4.02 14.37
N TRP A 446 11.88 -3.39 14.94
CA TRP A 446 10.82 -3.99 15.72
C TRP A 446 9.45 -3.50 15.25
N MET A 447 8.40 -4.17 15.70
CA MET A 447 7.00 -3.80 15.51
C MET A 447 6.31 -3.71 16.86
N LEU A 448 5.77 -2.53 17.19
CA LEU A 448 4.90 -2.28 18.34
C LEU A 448 3.43 -2.38 17.91
N PHE A 449 2.60 -3.13 18.64
CA PHE A 449 1.16 -3.16 18.38
C PHE A 449 0.34 -3.56 19.61
N LYS A 450 -0.91 -3.11 19.62
CA LYS A 450 -1.92 -3.49 20.60
C LYS A 450 -2.33 -4.95 20.42
N LYS A 451 -2.42 -5.73 21.51
CA LYS A 451 -2.89 -7.11 21.42
C LYS A 451 -4.38 -7.17 21.07
N ARG A 452 -4.73 -8.09 20.16
CA ARG A 452 -6.14 -8.41 19.84
C ARG A 452 -6.83 -8.99 21.07
N GLY A 453 -8.07 -8.60 21.29
CA GLY A 453 -8.89 -9.09 22.42
C GLY A 453 -8.61 -8.38 23.75
N ASP A 454 -7.67 -7.43 23.79
CA ASP A 454 -7.49 -6.58 24.97
C ASP A 454 -8.65 -5.59 25.13
N ALA A 455 -9.07 -5.32 26.37
CA ALA A 455 -10.23 -4.46 26.66
C ALA A 455 -10.07 -3.01 26.19
N TRP A 456 -8.84 -2.56 25.94
CA TRP A 456 -8.53 -1.23 25.40
C TRP A 456 -8.35 -1.21 23.88
N ALA A 457 -8.43 -2.37 23.21
CA ALA A 457 -8.34 -2.44 21.75
C ALA A 457 -9.53 -1.75 21.09
N ARG A 458 -9.26 -0.77 20.21
CA ARG A 458 -10.28 0.00 19.49
C ARG A 458 -9.84 0.26 18.06
N PRO A 459 -10.70 0.04 17.04
CA PRO A 459 -10.35 0.33 15.65
C PRO A 459 -9.95 1.80 15.45
N SER A 460 -8.97 2.06 14.57
CA SER A 460 -8.52 3.43 14.30
C SER A 460 -9.62 4.29 13.68
N THR A 461 -10.66 3.69 13.10
CA THR A 461 -11.87 4.38 12.58
C THR A 461 -12.81 4.86 13.69
N GLU A 462 -12.75 4.27 14.88
CA GLU A 462 -13.50 4.69 16.05
C GLU A 462 -12.68 5.66 16.90
N TYR A 463 -11.44 5.29 17.22
CA TYR A 463 -10.58 6.07 18.10
C TYR A 463 -9.12 6.01 17.64
N ASP A 464 -8.58 7.17 17.28
CA ASP A 464 -7.16 7.36 17.03
C ASP A 464 -6.60 8.18 18.20
N VAL A 465 -5.79 7.56 19.05
CA VAL A 465 -5.27 8.16 20.29
C VAL A 465 -4.28 9.29 20.03
N ILE A 466 -3.50 9.19 18.95
CA ILE A 466 -2.52 10.23 18.58
C ILE A 466 -3.26 11.47 18.13
N ALA A 467 -4.29 11.27 17.33
CA ALA A 467 -5.22 12.32 16.98
C ALA A 467 -5.87 12.89 18.24
N ALA A 468 -6.64 12.08 18.96
CA ALA A 468 -7.50 12.52 20.05
C ALA A 468 -6.75 13.22 21.19
N LEU A 469 -5.52 12.79 21.50
CA LEU A 469 -4.73 13.27 22.63
C LEU A 469 -3.30 13.61 22.19
N PRO A 470 -3.08 14.72 21.45
CA PRO A 470 -1.79 15.00 20.82
C PRO A 470 -0.78 15.71 21.74
N ASP A 471 -1.24 16.26 22.87
CA ASP A 471 -0.51 17.23 23.72
C ASP A 471 0.38 16.58 24.79
N SER A 472 1.17 17.37 25.52
CA SER A 472 1.98 16.88 26.65
C SER A 472 1.11 16.47 27.85
N VAL A 473 1.46 15.34 28.47
CA VAL A 473 0.84 14.90 29.75
C VAL A 473 1.51 15.48 31.00
N VAL A 474 2.55 16.28 30.82
CA VAL A 474 3.18 17.07 31.90
C VAL A 474 2.52 18.44 31.96
N GLU A 475 2.39 19.13 30.82
CA GLU A 475 1.69 20.42 30.75
C GLU A 475 0.17 20.26 31.01
N THR A 476 -0.44 19.20 30.45
CA THR A 476 -1.86 18.89 30.65
C THR A 476 -2.02 17.48 31.21
N PRO A 477 -1.85 17.29 32.53
CA PRO A 477 -2.02 15.99 33.16
C PRO A 477 -3.44 15.48 32.96
N LEU A 478 -3.53 14.24 32.49
CA LEU A 478 -4.80 13.56 32.29
C LEU A 478 -5.12 12.63 33.47
N GLY A 479 -4.11 12.08 34.16
CA GLY A 479 -4.33 10.94 35.07
C GLY A 479 -4.49 9.62 34.30
N LEU A 480 -4.39 8.49 35.00
CA LEU A 480 -4.33 7.17 34.37
C LEU A 480 -5.58 6.93 33.49
N ALA A 481 -5.36 6.40 32.29
CA ALA A 481 -6.46 6.13 31.36
C ALA A 481 -7.51 5.20 31.99
N GLU A 482 -7.04 4.22 32.77
CA GLU A 482 -7.84 3.22 33.47
C GLU A 482 -8.76 3.81 34.55
N GLU A 483 -8.38 4.93 35.15
CA GLU A 483 -9.20 5.63 36.16
C GLU A 483 -10.22 6.57 35.52
N ARG A 484 -9.88 7.17 34.38
CA ARG A 484 -10.71 8.17 33.70
C ARG A 484 -11.80 7.59 32.83
N VAL A 485 -11.53 6.46 32.20
CA VAL A 485 -12.41 5.86 31.20
C VAL A 485 -12.99 4.59 31.82
N PRO A 486 -14.27 4.59 32.23
CA PRO A 486 -14.91 3.36 32.66
C PRO A 486 -14.94 2.41 31.47
N VAL A 487 -14.09 1.39 31.51
CA VAL A 487 -14.19 0.27 30.59
C VAL A 487 -15.42 -0.50 31.03
N VAL A 488 -16.57 -0.20 30.43
CA VAL A 488 -17.70 -1.12 30.43
C VAL A 488 -17.15 -2.36 29.76
N GLY A 489 -16.86 -3.38 30.55
CA GLY A 489 -16.34 -4.63 30.05
C GLY A 489 -17.32 -5.18 29.01
N THR A 490 -17.02 -4.95 27.74
CA THR A 490 -17.17 -6.05 26.80
C THR A 490 -16.25 -7.10 27.38
N THR A 491 -16.86 -8.14 27.92
CA THR A 491 -16.18 -9.36 28.31
C THR A 491 -15.41 -9.84 27.09
N GLY A 492 -14.18 -9.34 26.94
CA GLY A 492 -13.09 -10.08 26.38
C GLY A 492 -13.07 -11.33 27.22
N SER A 493 -13.66 -12.39 26.68
CA SER A 493 -13.43 -13.73 27.13
C SER A 493 -11.91 -13.87 27.15
N ALA A 494 -11.35 -13.70 28.34
CA ALA A 494 -10.08 -14.30 28.65
C ALA A 494 -10.17 -15.74 28.13
N LEU A 495 -9.16 -16.17 27.40
CA LEU A 495 -8.64 -17.51 27.58
C LEU A 495 -8.10 -17.63 29.02
N GLY A 496 -8.98 -17.36 29.99
CA GLY A 496 -8.94 -17.95 31.30
C GLY A 496 -9.67 -19.26 31.12
N ALA A 497 -9.03 -20.34 31.55
CA ALA A 497 -9.68 -21.60 31.75
C ALA A 497 -10.91 -21.39 32.66
N THR A 498 -12.09 -21.18 32.06
CA THR A 498 -13.38 -21.40 32.69
C THR A 498 -14.24 -22.16 31.71
N SER A 499 -14.37 -23.45 31.99
CA SER A 499 -15.37 -24.35 31.50
C SER A 499 -16.77 -23.72 31.44
N GLN A 500 -17.27 -23.41 30.24
CA GLN A 500 -18.68 -23.65 29.92
C GLN A 500 -18.79 -24.21 28.50
N PRO A 501 -18.49 -25.50 28.33
CA PRO A 501 -18.69 -26.17 27.06
C PRO A 501 -20.19 -26.40 26.90
N LEU A 502 -20.76 -26.11 25.73
CA LEU A 502 -22.02 -26.73 25.30
C LEU A 502 -23.35 -26.25 25.92
N ALA A 503 -23.46 -25.00 26.41
CA ALA A 503 -24.70 -24.49 27.05
C ALA A 503 -26.01 -24.67 26.24
N ASN A 504 -25.92 -24.85 24.91
CA ASN A 504 -27.06 -25.09 24.02
C ASN A 504 -27.08 -26.49 23.37
N ALA A 505 -26.21 -27.41 23.80
CA ALA A 505 -26.21 -28.78 23.29
C ALA A 505 -27.41 -29.55 23.81
N ARG A 506 -28.09 -30.28 22.92
CA ARG A 506 -29.28 -31.07 23.27
C ARG A 506 -28.94 -32.54 23.20
N LYS A 507 -29.39 -33.33 24.18
CA LYS A 507 -29.33 -34.79 24.05
C LYS A 507 -30.22 -35.22 22.87
N SER A 508 -29.65 -35.95 21.91
CA SER A 508 -30.38 -36.44 20.75
C SER A 508 -29.79 -37.75 20.25
N ARG A 509 -30.63 -38.57 19.63
CA ARG A 509 -30.16 -39.73 18.85
C ARG A 509 -29.46 -39.22 17.58
N LEU A 510 -28.43 -39.95 17.13
CA LEU A 510 -27.73 -39.66 15.88
C LEU A 510 -28.67 -39.84 14.68
N PRO A 511 -28.93 -38.80 13.87
CA PRO A 511 -29.83 -38.90 12.73
C PRO A 511 -29.27 -39.81 11.62
N ALA A 512 -30.17 -40.39 10.83
CA ALA A 512 -29.82 -41.23 9.68
C ALA A 512 -29.29 -40.43 8.49
N LYS A 513 -29.74 -39.18 8.34
CA LYS A 513 -29.34 -38.25 7.27
C LYS A 513 -29.06 -36.88 7.85
N LEU A 514 -28.14 -36.16 7.24
CA LEU A 514 -27.82 -34.76 7.54
C LEU A 514 -27.60 -34.02 6.23
N GLU A 515 -28.23 -32.86 6.07
CA GLU A 515 -27.98 -31.96 4.94
C GLU A 515 -26.95 -30.90 5.33
N PRO A 516 -25.97 -30.57 4.45
CA PRO A 516 -24.91 -29.66 4.81
C PRO A 516 -25.35 -28.19 4.82
N GLN A 517 -24.67 -27.36 5.62
CA GLN A 517 -24.73 -25.90 5.52
C GLN A 517 -24.02 -25.43 4.24
N LEU A 518 -24.59 -24.43 3.54
CA LEU A 518 -24.10 -23.95 2.24
C LEU A 518 -23.66 -22.49 2.29
N ALA A 519 -22.49 -22.21 1.69
CA ALA A 519 -21.87 -20.89 1.65
C ALA A 519 -22.54 -19.91 0.68
N THR A 520 -22.70 -18.64 1.08
CA THR A 520 -23.12 -17.53 0.20
C THR A 520 -21.92 -16.79 -0.40
N LEU A 521 -21.94 -16.50 -1.72
CA LEU A 521 -20.87 -15.72 -2.38
C LEU A 521 -21.02 -14.22 -2.05
N VAL A 522 -19.95 -13.62 -1.53
CA VAL A 522 -19.86 -12.19 -1.23
C VAL A 522 -18.62 -11.56 -1.87
N SER A 523 -18.63 -10.24 -2.02
CA SER A 523 -17.51 -9.44 -2.56
C SER A 523 -16.56 -8.91 -1.48
N SER A 524 -17.01 -8.90 -0.22
CA SER A 524 -16.26 -8.42 0.93
C SER A 524 -16.78 -9.08 2.21
N VAL A 525 -15.98 -9.03 3.27
CA VAL A 525 -16.35 -9.56 4.58
C VAL A 525 -17.23 -8.52 5.29
N PRO A 526 -18.46 -8.87 5.71
CA PRO A 526 -19.29 -7.97 6.51
C PRO A 526 -18.68 -7.68 7.88
N ASP A 527 -19.13 -6.62 8.54
CA ASP A 527 -18.72 -6.35 9.93
C ASP A 527 -19.25 -7.44 10.88
N GLY A 528 -18.49 -7.75 11.93
CA GLY A 528 -18.83 -8.77 12.95
C GLY A 528 -17.67 -9.72 13.28
N ASP A 529 -17.92 -10.66 14.19
CA ASP A 529 -16.95 -11.68 14.58
C ASP A 529 -16.99 -12.86 13.61
N TRP A 530 -15.98 -12.93 12.75
CA TRP A 530 -15.89 -13.92 11.68
C TRP A 530 -14.65 -14.79 11.82
N ILE A 531 -14.85 -16.11 11.77
CA ILE A 531 -13.82 -17.13 11.63
C ILE A 531 -13.51 -17.27 10.14
N ILE A 532 -12.23 -17.22 9.79
CA ILE A 532 -11.78 -17.27 8.40
C ILE A 532 -10.99 -18.55 8.19
N GLU A 533 -11.35 -19.32 7.18
CA GLU A 533 -10.70 -20.58 6.84
C GLU A 533 -10.36 -20.59 5.35
N THR A 534 -9.46 -21.50 4.95
CA THR A 534 -9.18 -21.74 3.54
C THR A 534 -10.44 -22.20 2.84
N LYS A 535 -10.76 -21.59 1.70
CA LYS A 535 -11.72 -22.21 0.80
C LYS A 535 -11.02 -23.31 0.02
N PHE A 536 -11.36 -24.54 0.37
CA PHE A 536 -10.94 -25.71 -0.37
C PHE A 536 -11.65 -25.77 -1.74
N ASP A 537 -11.01 -26.50 -2.64
CA ASP A 537 -11.45 -26.72 -4.01
C ASP A 537 -11.59 -28.22 -4.27
N GLY A 538 -12.57 -28.83 -3.60
CA GLY A 538 -12.75 -30.28 -3.59
C GLY A 538 -14.21 -30.74 -3.53
N TYR A 539 -14.42 -31.99 -3.08
CA TYR A 539 -15.76 -32.55 -2.89
C TYR A 539 -16.18 -32.46 -1.43
N ARG A 540 -17.36 -31.89 -1.16
CA ARG A 540 -17.95 -31.84 0.18
C ARG A 540 -18.37 -33.25 0.63
N ILE A 541 -17.87 -33.69 1.78
CA ILE A 541 -18.13 -35.00 2.36
C ILE A 541 -18.65 -34.84 3.80
N LEU A 542 -19.76 -35.50 4.11
CA LEU A 542 -20.31 -35.65 5.44
C LEU A 542 -19.99 -37.07 5.94
N ALA A 543 -19.26 -37.19 7.03
CA ALA A 543 -18.93 -38.48 7.63
C ALA A 543 -19.84 -38.78 8.80
N ARG A 544 -20.50 -39.95 8.76
CA ARG A 544 -21.36 -40.45 9.82
C ARG A 544 -20.65 -41.59 10.54
N VAL A 545 -20.49 -41.46 11.85
CA VAL A 545 -19.90 -42.50 12.70
C VAL A 545 -20.96 -43.08 13.61
N LYS A 546 -21.13 -44.40 13.63
CA LYS A 546 -22.07 -45.11 14.51
C LYS A 546 -21.46 -46.45 14.97
N GLY A 547 -20.97 -46.48 16.20
CA GLY A 547 -20.12 -47.57 16.68
C GLY A 547 -18.85 -47.59 15.84
N ASP A 548 -18.50 -48.77 15.34
CA ASP A 548 -17.33 -48.98 14.48
C ASP A 548 -17.64 -48.74 12.98
N GLU A 549 -18.87 -48.35 12.64
CA GLU A 549 -19.28 -48.09 11.27
C GLU A 549 -19.10 -46.61 10.90
N VAL A 550 -18.20 -46.33 9.94
CA VAL A 550 -18.03 -45.02 9.30
C VAL A 550 -18.60 -45.04 7.89
N ARG A 551 -19.49 -44.10 7.57
CA ARG A 551 -20.01 -43.88 6.21
C ARG A 551 -19.75 -42.46 5.72
N LEU A 552 -19.37 -42.34 4.46
CA LEU A 552 -19.03 -41.07 3.82
C LEU A 552 -20.08 -40.69 2.77
N TYR A 553 -20.81 -39.61 3.01
CA TYR A 553 -21.85 -39.13 2.12
C TYR A 553 -21.41 -37.87 1.38
N THR A 554 -21.59 -37.84 0.07
CA THR A 554 -21.46 -36.60 -0.71
C THR A 554 -22.51 -35.56 -0.31
N ARG A 555 -22.32 -34.31 -0.76
CA ARG A 555 -23.31 -33.23 -0.61
C ARG A 555 -24.76 -33.61 -0.94
N ASN A 556 -24.97 -34.49 -1.91
CA ASN A 556 -26.31 -34.90 -2.37
C ASN A 556 -26.79 -36.22 -1.72
N GLY A 557 -26.06 -36.73 -0.72
CA GLY A 557 -26.43 -37.94 0.03
C GLY A 557 -25.99 -39.26 -0.59
N ASN A 558 -25.21 -39.26 -1.68
CA ASN A 558 -24.65 -40.50 -2.24
C ASN A 558 -23.57 -41.05 -1.31
N ASP A 559 -23.64 -42.34 -1.01
CA ASP A 559 -22.64 -43.06 -0.21
C ASP A 559 -21.39 -43.35 -1.06
N TRP A 560 -20.26 -42.77 -0.68
CA TRP A 560 -18.95 -42.90 -1.32
C TRP A 560 -17.96 -43.67 -0.44
N THR A 561 -18.44 -44.39 0.58
CA THR A 561 -17.58 -45.10 1.54
C THR A 561 -16.60 -46.05 0.87
N GLU A 562 -17.08 -46.92 -0.03
CA GLU A 562 -16.21 -47.87 -0.77
C GLU A 562 -15.12 -47.17 -1.61
N LYS A 563 -15.43 -45.99 -2.17
CA LYS A 563 -14.48 -45.22 -2.98
C LYS A 563 -13.44 -44.51 -2.13
N LEU A 564 -13.79 -44.16 -0.90
CA LEU A 564 -12.99 -43.33 -0.01
C LEU A 564 -12.60 -44.09 1.26
N GLN A 565 -12.36 -45.40 1.14
CA GLN A 565 -12.12 -46.29 2.28
C GLN A 565 -11.02 -45.76 3.21
N GLN A 566 -9.92 -45.24 2.68
CA GLN A 566 -8.83 -44.69 3.50
C GLN A 566 -9.22 -43.47 4.33
N VAL A 567 -10.15 -42.64 3.82
CA VAL A 567 -10.71 -41.52 4.60
C VAL A 567 -11.63 -42.07 5.68
N ALA A 568 -12.41 -43.12 5.38
CA ALA A 568 -13.26 -43.77 6.38
C ALA A 568 -12.42 -44.40 7.50
N ASP A 569 -11.33 -45.08 7.16
CA ASP A 569 -10.38 -45.68 8.11
C ASP A 569 -9.74 -44.59 8.99
N GLY A 570 -9.28 -43.49 8.39
CA GLY A 570 -8.71 -42.36 9.14
C GLY A 570 -9.71 -41.66 10.08
N ILE A 571 -11.01 -41.71 9.78
CA ILE A 571 -12.06 -41.23 10.70
C ILE A 571 -12.30 -42.24 11.83
N SER A 572 -12.28 -43.55 11.54
CA SER A 572 -12.39 -44.59 12.56
C SER A 572 -11.27 -44.48 13.61
N GLU A 573 -10.05 -44.13 13.18
CA GLU A 573 -8.90 -43.90 14.06
C GLU A 573 -9.08 -42.74 15.05
N LEU A 574 -10.04 -41.83 14.83
CA LEU A 574 -10.39 -40.78 15.80
C LEU A 574 -11.04 -41.36 17.07
N GLY A 575 -11.51 -42.61 17.05
CA GLY A 575 -12.10 -43.30 18.20
C GLY A 575 -13.46 -42.73 18.61
N LEU A 576 -14.19 -42.15 17.65
CA LEU A 576 -15.53 -41.61 17.87
C LEU A 576 -16.55 -42.76 17.88
N THR A 577 -17.45 -42.78 18.85
CA THR A 577 -18.53 -43.78 18.88
C THR A 577 -19.76 -43.33 18.11
N ARG A 578 -20.10 -42.04 18.13
CA ARG A 578 -21.29 -41.48 17.46
C ARG A 578 -20.98 -40.06 17.03
N ALA A 579 -21.03 -39.76 15.73
CA ALA A 579 -20.76 -38.40 15.25
C ALA A 579 -21.31 -38.14 13.84
N TRP A 580 -21.51 -36.86 13.54
CA TRP A 580 -21.52 -36.34 12.17
C TRP A 580 -20.40 -35.31 12.05
N LEU A 581 -19.47 -35.54 11.12
CA LEU A 581 -18.40 -34.61 10.78
C LEU A 581 -18.66 -34.00 9.40
N ASP A 582 -18.39 -32.70 9.27
CA ASP A 582 -18.57 -31.97 8.03
C ASP A 582 -17.22 -31.47 7.53
N GLY A 583 -16.85 -31.89 6.32
CA GLY A 583 -15.53 -31.66 5.75
C GLY A 583 -15.50 -31.63 4.22
N GLU A 584 -14.32 -31.39 3.67
CA GLU A 584 -14.07 -31.37 2.24
C GLU A 584 -12.82 -32.18 1.90
N ILE A 585 -12.92 -33.04 0.88
CA ILE A 585 -11.80 -33.84 0.40
C ILE A 585 -11.05 -33.14 -0.72
N VAL A 586 -9.72 -33.18 -0.67
CA VAL A 586 -8.81 -32.58 -1.64
C VAL A 586 -7.62 -33.49 -1.91
N VAL A 587 -6.92 -33.26 -3.02
CA VAL A 587 -5.54 -33.75 -3.21
C VAL A 587 -4.63 -32.53 -3.20
N LEU A 588 -3.56 -32.56 -2.41
CA LEU A 588 -2.61 -31.45 -2.35
C LEU A 588 -1.52 -31.63 -3.42
N ASN A 589 -1.10 -30.52 -4.03
CA ASN A 589 0.06 -30.52 -4.90
C ASN A 589 1.37 -30.45 -4.10
N ASP A 590 2.49 -30.41 -4.80
CA ASP A 590 3.84 -30.46 -4.20
C ASP A 590 4.15 -29.21 -3.35
N ALA A 591 3.38 -28.14 -3.52
CA ALA A 591 3.42 -26.92 -2.70
C ALA A 591 2.40 -26.93 -1.53
N GLY A 592 1.69 -28.05 -1.32
CA GLY A 592 0.69 -28.20 -0.26
C GLY A 592 -0.66 -27.52 -0.54
N ILE A 593 -0.92 -27.14 -1.80
CA ILE A 593 -2.15 -26.43 -2.22
C ILE A 593 -3.15 -27.43 -2.83
N PRO A 594 -4.46 -27.32 -2.53
CA PRO A 594 -5.49 -28.17 -3.17
C PRO A 594 -5.50 -28.09 -4.70
N ASP A 595 -5.49 -29.24 -5.36
CA ASP A 595 -5.57 -29.39 -6.81
C ASP A 595 -6.77 -30.27 -7.21
N PHE A 596 -7.80 -29.64 -7.77
CA PHE A 596 -9.03 -30.31 -8.17
C PHE A 596 -8.85 -31.32 -9.30
N ASN A 597 -7.96 -31.06 -10.26
CA ASN A 597 -7.69 -31.99 -11.36
C ASN A 597 -7.05 -33.27 -10.81
N ARG A 598 -6.08 -33.14 -9.91
CA ARG A 598 -5.47 -34.28 -9.22
C ARG A 598 -6.52 -35.07 -8.43
N LEU A 599 -7.45 -34.40 -7.74
CA LEU A 599 -8.55 -35.04 -7.02
C LEU A 599 -9.49 -35.83 -7.95
N GLN A 600 -9.90 -35.25 -9.07
CA GLN A 600 -10.73 -35.94 -10.05
C GLN A 600 -10.03 -37.19 -10.60
N ASN A 601 -8.77 -37.05 -10.99
CA ASN A 601 -7.97 -38.18 -11.49
C ASN A 601 -7.78 -39.27 -10.43
N ALA A 602 -7.60 -38.90 -9.16
CA ALA A 602 -7.47 -39.84 -8.05
C ALA A 602 -8.74 -40.69 -7.87
N ILE A 603 -9.92 -40.05 -7.98
CA ILE A 603 -11.21 -40.74 -7.87
C ILE A 603 -11.48 -41.61 -9.10
N ASP A 604 -11.30 -41.07 -10.31
CA ASP A 604 -11.62 -41.77 -11.55
C ASP A 604 -10.71 -42.98 -11.80
N ASN A 605 -9.44 -42.91 -11.38
CA ASN A 605 -8.48 -44.02 -11.49
C ASN A 605 -8.40 -44.92 -10.24
N ALA A 606 -9.29 -44.74 -9.26
CA ALA A 606 -9.28 -45.44 -7.98
C ALA A 606 -7.92 -45.37 -7.21
N ARG A 607 -7.16 -44.28 -7.41
CA ARG A 607 -5.90 -43.98 -6.70
C ARG A 607 -6.16 -43.01 -5.57
N THR A 608 -6.89 -43.44 -4.55
CA THR A 608 -7.42 -42.57 -3.49
C THR A 608 -6.44 -42.32 -2.33
N ARG A 609 -5.17 -42.75 -2.48
CA ARG A 609 -4.14 -42.67 -1.42
C ARG A 609 -3.73 -41.25 -1.03
N ASP A 610 -3.79 -40.34 -1.98
CA ASP A 610 -3.35 -38.96 -1.78
C ASP A 610 -4.51 -38.02 -1.39
N ILE A 611 -5.71 -38.58 -1.17
CA ILE A 611 -6.91 -37.81 -0.81
C ILE A 611 -6.89 -37.52 0.69
N VAL A 612 -6.94 -36.24 1.03
CA VAL A 612 -7.00 -35.73 2.40
C VAL A 612 -8.38 -35.11 2.65
N MET A 613 -9.00 -35.41 3.79
CA MET A 613 -10.22 -34.75 4.24
C MET A 613 -9.90 -33.65 5.26
N PHE A 614 -10.30 -32.42 4.97
CA PHE A 614 -10.29 -31.32 5.95
C PHE A 614 -11.66 -31.19 6.61
N VAL A 615 -11.73 -31.46 7.92
CA VAL A 615 -12.94 -31.34 8.74
C VAL A 615 -13.00 -29.95 9.36
N PHE A 616 -14.12 -29.26 9.24
CA PHE A 616 -14.26 -27.88 9.72
C PHE A 616 -15.49 -27.63 10.61
N ASP A 617 -16.36 -28.63 10.80
CA ASP A 617 -17.51 -28.55 11.72
C ASP A 617 -17.93 -29.94 12.23
N VAL A 618 -18.61 -29.97 13.37
CA VAL A 618 -19.13 -31.18 14.04
C VAL A 618 -20.57 -30.96 14.51
N PRO A 619 -21.57 -31.20 13.65
CA PRO A 619 -22.98 -31.02 14.02
C PRO A 619 -23.48 -31.97 15.11
N TYR A 620 -22.90 -33.17 15.23
CA TYR A 620 -23.23 -34.15 16.26
C TYR A 620 -21.97 -34.81 16.82
N LEU A 621 -21.89 -34.96 18.14
CA LEU A 621 -20.81 -35.67 18.83
C LEU A 621 -21.36 -36.43 20.05
N GLY A 622 -21.08 -37.73 20.13
CA GLY A 622 -21.68 -38.61 21.13
C GLY A 622 -23.21 -38.66 21.03
N ASP A 623 -23.89 -38.38 22.13
CA ASP A 623 -25.35 -38.25 22.20
C ASP A 623 -25.82 -36.79 22.21
N GLN A 624 -24.99 -35.87 21.71
CA GLN A 624 -25.30 -34.45 21.66
C GLN A 624 -25.53 -33.95 20.23
N ASP A 625 -26.65 -33.26 20.03
CA ASP A 625 -26.89 -32.37 18.90
C ASP A 625 -26.25 -31.02 19.22
N LEU A 626 -25.22 -30.68 18.45
CA LEU A 626 -24.42 -29.47 18.62
C LEU A 626 -24.90 -28.35 17.69
N ARG A 627 -25.90 -28.56 16.83
CA ARG A 627 -26.28 -27.55 15.82
C ARG A 627 -26.69 -26.21 16.43
N SER A 628 -27.27 -26.19 17.62
CA SER A 628 -27.64 -24.98 18.36
C SER A 628 -26.50 -24.36 19.19
N VAL A 629 -25.34 -25.01 19.27
CA VAL A 629 -24.14 -24.50 19.95
C VAL A 629 -23.41 -23.53 19.02
N PRO A 630 -22.85 -22.40 19.47
CA PRO A 630 -22.06 -21.50 18.64
C PRO A 630 -20.88 -22.19 17.91
N LEU A 631 -20.59 -21.76 16.67
CA LEU A 631 -19.53 -22.35 15.85
C LEU A 631 -18.16 -22.35 16.54
N VAL A 632 -17.81 -21.28 17.25
CA VAL A 632 -16.55 -21.17 17.99
C VAL A 632 -16.35 -22.34 18.97
N ALA A 633 -17.40 -22.72 19.70
CA ALA A 633 -17.35 -23.83 20.65
C ALA A 633 -17.32 -25.19 19.94
N ARG A 634 -18.06 -25.37 18.83
CA ARG A 634 -18.00 -26.60 18.03
C ARG A 634 -16.61 -26.82 17.43
N ARG A 635 -15.97 -25.76 16.94
CA ARG A 635 -14.61 -25.82 16.40
C ARG A 635 -13.57 -26.09 17.48
N GLN A 636 -13.73 -25.54 18.68
CA GLN A 636 -12.84 -25.86 19.80
C GLN A 636 -12.90 -27.34 20.16
N LEU A 637 -14.11 -27.94 20.23
CA LEU A 637 -14.25 -29.39 20.45
C LEU A 637 -13.60 -30.22 19.35
N LEU A 638 -13.72 -29.76 18.10
CA LEU A 638 -13.07 -30.40 16.97
C LEU A 638 -11.54 -30.29 17.08
N GLN A 639 -10.99 -29.11 17.42
CA GLN A 639 -9.56 -28.92 17.64
C GLN A 639 -9.04 -29.84 18.75
N GLU A 640 -9.72 -29.92 19.90
CA GLU A 640 -9.35 -30.80 21.01
C GLU A 640 -9.38 -32.30 20.64
N LEU A 641 -10.25 -32.69 19.70
CA LEU A 641 -10.30 -34.05 19.17
C LEU A 641 -9.07 -34.36 18.31
N PHE A 642 -8.64 -33.42 17.46
CA PHE A 642 -7.51 -33.59 16.55
C PHE A 642 -6.15 -33.36 17.23
N ASP A 643 -6.04 -32.50 18.24
CA ASP A 643 -4.80 -32.26 18.99
C ASP A 643 -4.29 -33.52 19.71
N LYS A 644 -5.21 -34.44 20.03
CA LYS A 644 -4.89 -35.70 20.69
C LYS A 644 -4.48 -36.80 19.71
N ARG A 645 -4.71 -36.62 18.40
CA ARG A 645 -4.56 -37.65 17.37
C ARG A 645 -4.21 -37.02 16.02
N GLU A 646 -2.92 -36.99 15.69
CA GLU A 646 -2.47 -36.55 14.37
C GLU A 646 -2.77 -37.62 13.32
N SER A 647 -3.52 -37.27 12.27
CA SER A 647 -3.76 -38.11 11.09
C SER A 647 -3.31 -37.36 9.83
N SER A 648 -2.58 -38.06 8.96
CA SER A 648 -2.15 -37.49 7.67
C SER A 648 -3.30 -37.40 6.66
N THR A 649 -4.32 -38.26 6.80
CA THR A 649 -5.47 -38.42 5.90
C THR A 649 -6.67 -37.56 6.31
N VAL A 650 -6.92 -37.36 7.60
CA VAL A 650 -8.03 -36.55 8.12
C VAL A 650 -7.48 -35.44 8.98
N ARG A 651 -7.75 -34.18 8.61
CA ARG A 651 -7.14 -33.00 9.24
C ARG A 651 -8.19 -32.01 9.70
N PHE A 652 -7.91 -31.31 10.78
CA PHE A 652 -8.69 -30.14 11.16
C PHE A 652 -8.41 -28.95 10.23
N SER A 653 -9.45 -28.26 9.78
CA SER A 653 -9.32 -27.03 9.02
C SER A 653 -9.00 -25.86 9.95
N GLN A 654 -7.74 -25.41 9.89
CA GLN A 654 -7.24 -24.28 10.66
C GLN A 654 -7.86 -22.95 10.22
N ALA A 655 -8.10 -22.07 11.20
CA ALA A 655 -8.55 -20.70 10.93
C ALA A 655 -7.34 -19.76 10.81
N PHE A 656 -7.44 -18.73 9.98
CA PHE A 656 -6.40 -17.71 9.83
C PHE A 656 -6.47 -16.68 10.96
N GLU A 657 -5.36 -16.46 11.67
CA GLU A 657 -5.23 -15.43 12.71
C GLU A 657 -4.96 -14.02 12.13
N VAL A 658 -5.56 -13.67 10.99
CA VAL A 658 -5.29 -12.43 10.25
C VAL A 658 -6.61 -11.72 9.90
N ALA A 659 -6.58 -10.40 9.69
CA ALA A 659 -7.78 -9.62 9.41
C ALA A 659 -8.37 -9.98 8.02
N PRO A 660 -9.71 -10.12 7.88
CA PRO A 660 -10.34 -10.60 6.66
C PRO A 660 -10.04 -9.78 5.38
N SER A 661 -9.85 -8.47 5.51
CA SER A 661 -9.62 -7.58 4.37
C SER A 661 -8.23 -7.70 3.73
N GLN A 662 -7.24 -8.26 4.44
CA GLN A 662 -5.86 -8.43 3.95
C GLN A 662 -5.59 -9.86 3.45
N LEU A 663 -6.40 -10.83 3.86
CA LEU A 663 -6.18 -12.25 3.57
C LEU A 663 -6.54 -12.65 2.14
N LEU A 664 -7.53 -12.01 1.51
CA LEU A 664 -7.97 -12.44 0.17
C LEU A 664 -6.84 -12.27 -0.85
N GLY A 665 -6.15 -11.13 -0.87
CA GLY A 665 -5.02 -10.90 -1.78
C GLY A 665 -3.90 -11.92 -1.59
N VAL A 666 -3.49 -12.16 -0.34
CA VAL A 666 -2.45 -13.16 0.00
C VAL A 666 -2.87 -14.58 -0.39
N ALA A 667 -4.12 -14.96 -0.10
CA ALA A 667 -4.65 -16.27 -0.47
C ALA A 667 -4.62 -16.47 -2.00
N CYS A 668 -4.94 -15.42 -2.77
CA CYS A 668 -4.89 -15.47 -4.23
C CYS A 668 -3.47 -15.57 -4.78
N ASP A 669 -2.52 -14.82 -4.20
CA ASP A 669 -1.11 -14.88 -4.58
C ASP A 669 -0.49 -16.26 -4.28
N MET A 670 -0.96 -16.92 -3.22
CA MET A 670 -0.60 -18.29 -2.86
C MET A 670 -1.32 -19.38 -3.68
N GLY A 671 -2.13 -19.00 -4.68
CA GLY A 671 -2.84 -19.96 -5.53
C GLY A 671 -4.01 -20.70 -4.87
N LEU A 672 -4.50 -20.23 -3.72
CA LEU A 672 -5.73 -20.76 -3.10
C LEU A 672 -6.96 -20.32 -3.90
N GLU A 673 -8.04 -21.10 -3.84
CA GLU A 673 -9.27 -20.76 -4.56
C GLU A 673 -9.99 -19.53 -3.96
N GLY A 674 -9.88 -19.35 -2.64
CA GLY A 674 -10.48 -18.25 -1.92
C GLY A 674 -10.51 -18.47 -0.41
N LEU A 675 -11.43 -17.78 0.26
CA LEU A 675 -11.61 -17.86 1.72
C LEU A 675 -13.06 -18.21 2.07
N ILE A 676 -13.22 -19.05 3.09
CA ILE A 676 -14.49 -19.26 3.78
C ILE A 676 -14.53 -18.36 4.99
N ILE A 677 -15.68 -17.72 5.20
CA ILE A 677 -15.92 -16.82 6.32
C ILE A 677 -17.16 -17.34 7.06
N LYS A 678 -17.05 -17.57 8.36
CA LYS A 678 -18.15 -18.10 9.17
C LYS A 678 -18.35 -17.27 10.42
N ARG A 679 -19.58 -16.93 10.76
CA ARG A 679 -19.87 -16.10 11.94
C ARG A 679 -19.57 -16.92 13.20
N ALA A 680 -18.75 -16.39 14.10
CA ALA A 680 -18.24 -17.15 15.25
C ALA A 680 -19.36 -17.64 16.19
N ASP A 681 -20.43 -16.85 16.31
CA ASP A 681 -21.60 -17.12 17.14
C ASP A 681 -22.66 -18.01 16.47
N ALA A 682 -22.49 -18.39 15.19
CA ALA A 682 -23.57 -18.99 14.43
C ALA A 682 -23.85 -20.45 14.77
N THR A 683 -25.14 -20.77 14.78
CA THR A 683 -25.67 -22.13 14.79
C THR A 683 -25.48 -22.80 13.42
N TYR A 684 -25.38 -24.12 13.41
CA TYR A 684 -25.35 -24.91 12.18
C TYR A 684 -26.76 -25.03 11.58
N VAL A 685 -26.94 -24.56 10.35
CA VAL A 685 -28.23 -24.59 9.65
C VAL A 685 -28.05 -25.27 8.29
N SER A 686 -28.79 -26.35 8.06
CA SER A 686 -28.82 -27.03 6.76
C SER A 686 -29.40 -26.10 5.70
N GLY A 687 -28.70 -25.92 4.58
CA GLY A 687 -29.07 -24.97 3.54
C GLY A 687 -28.21 -23.70 3.50
N ARG A 688 -28.57 -22.76 2.63
CA ARG A 688 -27.77 -21.56 2.35
C ARG A 688 -28.05 -20.47 3.36
N THR A 689 -27.00 -19.94 3.98
CA THR A 689 -27.08 -18.91 5.03
C THR A 689 -26.13 -17.75 4.75
N ASP A 690 -26.31 -16.63 5.46
CA ASP A 690 -25.37 -15.52 5.52
C ASP A 690 -24.36 -15.67 6.67
N SER A 691 -24.52 -16.65 7.55
CA SER A 691 -23.55 -16.98 8.59
C SER A 691 -22.37 -17.82 8.07
N TRP A 692 -22.48 -18.35 6.85
CA TRP A 692 -21.41 -19.05 6.14
C TRP A 692 -21.27 -18.44 4.75
N MET A 693 -20.14 -17.80 4.49
CA MET A 693 -19.88 -17.04 3.27
C MET A 693 -18.57 -17.48 2.62
N LYS A 694 -18.43 -17.17 1.33
CA LYS A 694 -17.22 -17.43 0.55
C LYS A 694 -16.80 -16.20 -0.25
N LEU A 695 -15.50 -15.92 -0.21
CA LEU A 695 -14.80 -15.02 -1.12
C LEU A 695 -14.02 -15.88 -2.12
N LYS A 696 -13.93 -15.46 -3.38
CA LYS A 696 -13.19 -16.17 -4.43
C LYS A 696 -12.11 -15.27 -5.04
N CYS A 697 -10.97 -15.87 -5.38
CA CYS A 697 -9.85 -15.17 -6.03
C CYS A 697 -10.08 -14.89 -7.51
N GLN A 698 -10.83 -15.76 -8.19
CA GLN A 698 -11.23 -15.63 -9.58
C GLN A 698 -12.69 -16.06 -9.71
N TYR A 699 -13.40 -15.57 -10.73
CA TYR A 699 -14.72 -16.12 -10.99
C TYR A 699 -14.58 -17.56 -11.47
N ARG A 700 -15.20 -18.49 -10.74
CA ARG A 700 -15.17 -19.91 -11.04
C ARG A 700 -16.54 -20.50 -10.76
N GLN A 701 -17.09 -21.20 -11.74
CA GLN A 701 -18.44 -21.77 -11.66
C GLN A 701 -18.55 -23.02 -12.54
N GLU A 702 -19.55 -23.83 -12.23
CA GLU A 702 -20.03 -24.90 -13.07
C GLU A 702 -20.91 -24.38 -14.22
N PHE A 703 -20.80 -25.04 -15.37
CA PHE A 703 -21.56 -24.81 -16.60
C PHE A 703 -21.99 -26.13 -17.21
N VAL A 704 -23.14 -26.10 -17.89
CA VAL A 704 -23.64 -27.22 -18.70
C VAL A 704 -23.01 -27.14 -20.09
N VAL A 705 -22.50 -28.25 -20.61
CA VAL A 705 -21.98 -28.31 -21.98
C VAL A 705 -23.14 -28.40 -22.96
N LEU A 706 -23.21 -27.44 -23.89
CA LEU A 706 -24.24 -27.33 -24.93
C LEU A 706 -23.78 -27.91 -26.27
N GLY A 707 -22.47 -27.95 -26.49
CA GLY A 707 -21.85 -28.43 -27.72
C GLY A 707 -20.34 -28.27 -27.67
N PHE A 708 -19.65 -28.65 -28.74
CA PHE A 708 -18.21 -28.54 -28.86
C PHE A 708 -17.77 -28.29 -30.31
N THR A 709 -16.50 -27.96 -30.49
CA THR A 709 -15.84 -27.92 -31.81
C THR A 709 -14.62 -28.82 -31.79
N ASP A 710 -14.26 -29.38 -32.93
CA ASP A 710 -13.01 -30.16 -33.05
C ASP A 710 -11.78 -29.24 -33.04
N ARG A 711 -10.64 -29.77 -32.58
CA ARG A 711 -9.36 -29.06 -32.58
C ARG A 711 -8.81 -28.98 -34.00
N THR A 712 -8.35 -27.80 -34.40
CA THR A 712 -7.71 -27.60 -35.71
C THR A 712 -6.47 -28.48 -35.82
N GLY A 713 -6.44 -29.38 -36.83
CA GLY A 713 -5.35 -30.34 -37.03
C GLY A 713 -5.46 -31.64 -36.21
N ALA A 714 -6.46 -31.78 -35.34
CA ALA A 714 -6.69 -32.99 -34.53
C ALA A 714 -8.20 -33.25 -34.35
N PRO A 715 -8.89 -33.83 -35.36
CA PRO A 715 -10.35 -33.94 -35.40
C PRO A 715 -10.97 -34.92 -34.37
N LYS A 716 -10.15 -35.64 -33.60
CA LYS A 716 -10.60 -36.50 -32.48
C LYS A 716 -10.36 -35.88 -31.11
N GLU A 717 -10.03 -34.58 -31.06
CA GLU A 717 -9.83 -33.83 -29.84
C GLU A 717 -10.75 -32.62 -29.80
N VAL A 718 -11.28 -32.29 -28.62
CA VAL A 718 -12.05 -31.06 -28.44
C VAL A 718 -11.15 -29.83 -28.57
N GLY A 719 -11.54 -28.93 -29.46
CA GLY A 719 -10.96 -27.59 -29.63
C GLY A 719 -11.62 -26.55 -28.72
N SER A 720 -12.94 -26.58 -28.56
CA SER A 720 -13.66 -25.72 -27.61
C SER A 720 -14.99 -26.33 -27.17
N LEU A 721 -15.45 -26.00 -25.95
CA LEU A 721 -16.77 -26.32 -25.42
C LEU A 721 -17.66 -25.08 -25.44
N LEU A 722 -18.92 -25.27 -25.84
CA LEU A 722 -20.00 -24.30 -25.74
C LEU A 722 -20.70 -24.51 -24.40
N LEU A 723 -20.90 -23.44 -23.65
CA LEU A 723 -21.31 -23.48 -22.25
C LEU A 723 -22.66 -22.80 -22.05
N GLY A 724 -23.42 -23.29 -21.08
CA GLY A 724 -24.69 -22.71 -20.64
C GLY A 724 -24.96 -22.92 -19.15
N TYR A 725 -26.05 -22.32 -18.66
CA TYR A 725 -26.56 -22.49 -17.30
C TYR A 725 -28.08 -22.28 -17.29
N HIS A 726 -28.75 -22.64 -16.20
CA HIS A 726 -30.19 -22.42 -16.02
C HIS A 726 -30.48 -21.09 -15.31
N GLU A 727 -31.40 -20.30 -15.85
CA GLU A 727 -31.97 -19.10 -15.21
C GLU A 727 -33.50 -19.26 -15.22
N GLU A 728 -34.13 -19.20 -14.03
CA GLU A 728 -35.58 -19.36 -13.88
C GLU A 728 -36.13 -20.64 -14.55
N GLY A 729 -35.35 -21.73 -14.48
CA GLY A 729 -35.70 -23.03 -15.07
C GLY A 729 -35.45 -23.16 -16.58
N LYS A 730 -35.03 -22.09 -17.26
CA LYS A 730 -34.69 -22.10 -18.70
C LYS A 730 -33.18 -22.15 -18.92
N LEU A 731 -32.73 -22.89 -19.92
CA LEU A 731 -31.31 -23.00 -20.29
C LEU A 731 -30.90 -21.75 -21.09
N VAL A 732 -29.74 -21.16 -20.78
CA VAL A 732 -29.21 -19.92 -21.37
C VAL A 732 -27.74 -20.11 -21.75
N ALA A 733 -27.30 -19.50 -22.86
CA ALA A 733 -25.92 -19.56 -23.32
C ALA A 733 -24.97 -18.69 -22.47
N ALA A 734 -23.82 -19.25 -22.10
CA ALA A 734 -22.81 -18.60 -21.25
C ALA A 734 -21.52 -18.22 -22.02
N GLY A 735 -21.35 -18.68 -23.26
CA GLY A 735 -20.13 -18.47 -24.06
C GLY A 735 -19.40 -19.78 -24.36
N SER A 736 -18.08 -19.73 -24.46
CA SER A 736 -17.25 -20.90 -24.77
C SER A 736 -15.92 -20.89 -24.06
N VAL A 737 -15.36 -22.08 -23.83
CA VAL A 737 -14.01 -22.31 -23.30
C VAL A 737 -13.22 -23.15 -24.28
N GLY A 738 -11.95 -22.81 -24.55
CA GLY A 738 -11.08 -23.56 -25.46
C GLY A 738 -9.66 -23.73 -24.94
N THR A 739 -9.45 -23.46 -23.65
CA THR A 739 -8.15 -23.54 -22.98
C THR A 739 -8.33 -24.27 -21.64
N GLY A 740 -7.25 -24.82 -21.08
CA GLY A 740 -7.28 -25.56 -19.81
C GLY A 740 -7.27 -27.09 -19.93
N TRP A 741 -7.03 -27.64 -21.13
CA TRP A 741 -6.79 -29.07 -21.33
C TRP A 741 -5.70 -29.34 -22.38
N GLY A 742 -4.93 -30.42 -22.15
CA GLY A 742 -3.99 -30.98 -23.13
C GLY A 742 -4.66 -31.97 -24.08
N SER A 743 -3.88 -32.61 -24.96
CA SER A 743 -4.39 -33.54 -25.98
C SER A 743 -5.09 -34.78 -25.40
N SER A 744 -4.57 -35.36 -24.31
CA SER A 744 -5.19 -36.52 -23.65
C SER A 744 -6.60 -36.21 -23.13
N THR A 745 -6.75 -35.15 -22.34
CA THR A 745 -8.04 -34.69 -21.83
C THR A 745 -8.97 -34.21 -22.97
N GLY A 746 -8.41 -33.59 -24.01
CA GLY A 746 -9.16 -33.20 -25.20
C GLY A 746 -9.76 -34.39 -25.96
N ALA A 747 -9.01 -35.49 -26.07
CA ALA A 747 -9.48 -36.75 -26.67
C ALA A 747 -10.52 -37.45 -25.79
N GLU A 748 -10.35 -37.42 -24.46
CA GLU A 748 -11.31 -37.99 -23.52
C GLU A 748 -12.66 -37.24 -23.55
N LEU A 749 -12.62 -35.90 -23.50
CA LEU A 749 -13.80 -35.05 -23.65
C LEU A 749 -14.51 -35.34 -24.97
N HIS A 750 -13.76 -35.48 -26.06
CA HIS A 750 -14.31 -35.81 -27.37
C HIS A 750 -15.03 -37.17 -27.34
N ALA A 751 -14.38 -38.22 -26.81
CA ALA A 751 -14.97 -39.55 -26.70
C ALA A 751 -16.25 -39.60 -25.85
N ARG A 752 -16.35 -38.76 -24.81
CA ARG A 752 -17.57 -38.62 -23.99
C ARG A 752 -18.66 -37.83 -24.72
N LEU A 753 -18.31 -36.73 -25.38
CA LEU A 753 -19.27 -35.81 -26.00
C LEU A 753 -19.90 -36.34 -27.28
N VAL A 754 -19.15 -37.10 -28.09
CA VAL A 754 -19.69 -37.77 -29.29
C VAL A 754 -20.85 -38.71 -28.94
N LYS A 755 -20.82 -39.35 -27.77
CA LYS A 755 -21.92 -40.22 -27.29
C LYS A 755 -23.18 -39.45 -26.90
N LEU A 756 -23.07 -38.13 -26.72
CA LEU A 756 -24.15 -37.23 -26.32
C LEU A 756 -24.62 -36.35 -27.49
N GLU A 757 -24.08 -36.55 -28.69
CA GLU A 757 -24.34 -35.70 -29.85
C GLU A 757 -25.81 -35.77 -30.30
N VAL A 758 -26.33 -34.62 -30.71
CA VAL A 758 -27.70 -34.44 -31.22
C VAL A 758 -27.66 -33.56 -32.49
N PRO A 759 -28.60 -33.73 -33.43
CA PRO A 759 -28.57 -32.98 -34.70
C PRO A 759 -28.89 -31.49 -34.52
N ASP A 760 -29.77 -31.16 -33.57
CA ASP A 760 -30.29 -29.80 -33.37
C ASP A 760 -29.64 -29.11 -32.16
N PRO A 761 -29.43 -27.78 -32.21
CA PRO A 761 -28.89 -27.03 -31.09
C PRO A 761 -29.85 -27.06 -29.88
N PRO A 762 -29.32 -27.15 -28.64
CA PRO A 762 -30.16 -27.17 -27.44
C PRO A 762 -30.80 -25.81 -27.10
N LEU A 763 -30.42 -24.74 -27.81
CA LEU A 763 -30.99 -23.38 -27.72
C LEU A 763 -31.19 -22.81 -29.14
N ASP A 764 -31.87 -21.67 -29.25
CA ASP A 764 -32.03 -20.95 -30.52
C ASP A 764 -30.65 -20.66 -31.16
N ALA A 765 -30.52 -20.90 -32.47
CA ALA A 765 -29.29 -20.65 -33.22
C ALA A 765 -28.77 -19.20 -33.09
N ALA A 766 -29.64 -18.23 -32.81
CA ALA A 766 -29.25 -16.85 -32.53
C ALA A 766 -28.36 -16.70 -31.27
N GLU A 767 -28.54 -17.57 -30.28
CA GLU A 767 -27.76 -17.56 -29.02
C GLU A 767 -26.29 -17.95 -29.23
N PHE A 768 -25.98 -18.68 -30.30
CA PHE A 768 -24.63 -19.19 -30.57
C PHE A 768 -23.83 -18.38 -31.58
N LYS A 769 -24.39 -17.25 -32.08
CA LYS A 769 -23.70 -16.39 -33.04
C LYS A 769 -22.33 -15.95 -32.51
N PRO A 770 -21.23 -16.19 -33.25
CA PRO A 770 -19.90 -15.79 -32.83
C PRO A 770 -19.84 -14.26 -32.65
N GLY A 771 -19.35 -13.80 -31.49
CA GLY A 771 -19.15 -12.37 -31.26
C GLY A 771 -18.07 -11.78 -32.18
N ARG A 772 -17.98 -10.44 -32.25
CA ARG A 772 -17.07 -9.67 -33.13
C ARG A 772 -15.59 -10.08 -33.08
N TRP A 773 -15.15 -10.80 -32.05
CA TRP A 773 -13.78 -11.28 -31.83
C TRP A 773 -13.61 -12.81 -31.85
N SER A 774 -14.66 -13.57 -32.21
CA SER A 774 -14.57 -15.03 -32.29
C SER A 774 -13.82 -15.47 -33.55
N LYS A 775 -12.81 -16.35 -33.39
CA LYS A 775 -12.10 -17.00 -34.52
C LYS A 775 -12.78 -18.28 -35.03
N ARG A 776 -13.97 -18.61 -34.49
CA ARG A 776 -14.69 -19.83 -34.84
C ARG A 776 -15.34 -19.70 -36.22
N LYS A 777 -15.18 -20.72 -37.07
CA LYS A 777 -15.97 -20.82 -38.32
C LYS A 777 -17.42 -21.08 -37.95
N VAL A 778 -18.34 -20.28 -38.49
CA VAL A 778 -19.79 -20.49 -38.35
C VAL A 778 -20.15 -21.85 -38.94
N GLY A 779 -20.81 -22.72 -38.17
CA GLY A 779 -21.24 -24.06 -38.62
C GLY A 779 -20.25 -25.18 -38.28
N ALA A 780 -19.21 -24.91 -37.49
CA ALA A 780 -18.28 -25.93 -36.99
C ALA A 780 -18.71 -26.52 -35.63
N GLU A 781 -19.85 -26.09 -35.10
CA GLU A 781 -20.42 -26.54 -33.84
C GLU A 781 -21.08 -27.93 -33.95
N ARG A 782 -20.75 -28.81 -33.00
CA ARG A 782 -21.42 -30.11 -32.79
C ARG A 782 -22.22 -30.05 -31.50
N TRP A 783 -23.53 -30.30 -31.59
CA TRP A 783 -24.46 -30.11 -30.49
C TRP A 783 -24.55 -31.35 -29.62
N VAL A 784 -24.70 -31.18 -28.30
CA VAL A 784 -24.83 -32.31 -27.38
C VAL A 784 -26.04 -32.15 -26.48
N ARG A 785 -26.58 -33.28 -26.01
CA ARG A 785 -27.61 -33.30 -24.97
C ARG A 785 -27.04 -32.65 -23.69
N PRO A 786 -27.67 -31.58 -23.15
CA PRO A 786 -27.12 -30.74 -22.07
C PRO A 786 -27.19 -31.45 -20.71
N SER A 787 -26.33 -32.44 -20.53
CA SER A 787 -26.28 -33.34 -19.38
C SER A 787 -24.90 -33.39 -18.71
N LEU A 788 -23.84 -33.07 -19.44
CA LEU A 788 -22.49 -32.98 -18.92
C LEU A 788 -22.26 -31.61 -18.26
N VAL A 789 -21.73 -31.62 -17.04
CA VAL A 789 -21.38 -30.42 -16.29
C VAL A 789 -19.85 -30.30 -16.21
N VAL A 790 -19.34 -29.11 -16.48
CA VAL A 790 -17.92 -28.79 -16.40
C VAL A 790 -17.69 -27.60 -15.49
N GLU A 791 -16.54 -27.55 -14.86
CA GLU A 791 -16.11 -26.41 -14.04
C GLU A 791 -15.15 -25.52 -14.83
N VAL A 792 -15.37 -24.22 -14.77
CA VAL A 792 -14.65 -23.23 -15.57
C VAL A 792 -14.27 -22.03 -14.72
N ALA A 793 -13.00 -21.64 -14.78
CA ALA A 793 -12.50 -20.36 -14.26
C ALA A 793 -12.55 -19.30 -15.36
N PHE A 794 -12.94 -18.07 -15.05
CA PHE A 794 -13.09 -16.99 -16.02
C PHE A 794 -12.82 -15.62 -15.38
N GLY A 795 -12.52 -14.63 -16.20
CA GLY A 795 -12.11 -13.29 -15.75
C GLY A 795 -13.27 -12.39 -15.36
N GLU A 796 -14.39 -12.46 -16.09
CA GLU A 796 -15.57 -11.62 -15.83
C GLU A 796 -16.83 -12.18 -16.48
N TRP A 797 -17.99 -11.73 -15.97
CA TRP A 797 -19.27 -11.79 -16.68
C TRP A 797 -19.47 -10.50 -17.49
N THR A 798 -19.84 -10.61 -18.75
CA THR A 798 -20.24 -9.47 -19.58
C THR A 798 -21.64 -8.97 -19.21
N ALA A 799 -21.97 -7.76 -19.67
CA ALA A 799 -23.33 -7.22 -19.59
C ALA A 799 -24.36 -8.17 -20.23
N ASP A 800 -23.97 -8.83 -21.33
CA ASP A 800 -24.78 -9.84 -22.03
C ASP A 800 -24.82 -11.22 -21.35
N LYS A 801 -24.42 -11.30 -20.07
CA LYS A 801 -24.40 -12.53 -19.26
C LYS A 801 -23.54 -13.67 -19.85
N ARG A 802 -22.45 -13.35 -20.55
CA ARG A 802 -21.47 -14.33 -21.07
C ARG A 802 -20.15 -14.24 -20.30
N ILE A 803 -19.36 -15.32 -20.29
CA ILE A 803 -18.06 -15.35 -19.64
C ILE A 803 -16.92 -14.94 -20.59
N ARG A 804 -15.87 -14.32 -20.05
CA ARG A 804 -14.64 -13.96 -20.79
C ARG A 804 -13.39 -14.51 -20.11
N HIS A 805 -12.35 -14.79 -20.90
CA HIS A 805 -11.09 -15.41 -20.44
C HIS A 805 -11.31 -16.74 -19.72
N ALA A 806 -12.15 -17.60 -20.32
CA ALA A 806 -12.52 -18.89 -19.75
C ALA A 806 -11.41 -19.95 -19.89
N VAL A 807 -11.16 -20.68 -18.81
CA VAL A 807 -10.21 -21.79 -18.69
C VAL A 807 -10.90 -22.97 -18.02
N PHE A 808 -10.85 -24.14 -18.64
CA PHE A 808 -11.44 -25.37 -18.12
C PHE A 808 -10.70 -25.88 -16.89
N ARG A 809 -11.45 -26.42 -15.95
CA ARG A 809 -10.92 -26.95 -14.69
C ARG A 809 -11.23 -28.41 -14.44
N GLY A 810 -12.27 -28.99 -15.06
CA GLY A 810 -12.61 -30.40 -14.85
C GLY A 810 -14.08 -30.72 -15.12
N ILE A 811 -14.43 -31.99 -15.07
CA ILE A 811 -15.81 -32.48 -15.23
C ILE A 811 -16.44 -32.62 -13.84
N ARG A 812 -17.72 -32.27 -13.68
CA ARG A 812 -18.47 -32.45 -12.43
C ARG A 812 -19.47 -33.59 -12.59
N THR A 813 -19.21 -34.71 -11.93
CA THR A 813 -20.11 -35.89 -11.91
C THR A 813 -21.01 -35.93 -10.67
N ASP A 814 -20.74 -35.07 -9.69
CA ASP A 814 -21.46 -34.99 -8.43
C ASP A 814 -22.76 -34.15 -8.50
N LYS A 815 -22.97 -33.38 -9.58
CA LYS A 815 -24.11 -32.46 -9.73
C LYS A 815 -24.90 -32.71 -11.01
N PRO A 816 -26.24 -32.76 -10.95
CA PRO A 816 -27.06 -32.84 -12.15
C PRO A 816 -27.10 -31.49 -12.89
N ALA A 817 -27.09 -31.51 -14.22
CA ALA A 817 -27.08 -30.32 -15.08
C ALA A 817 -28.23 -29.32 -14.79
N LYS A 818 -29.41 -29.82 -14.41
CA LYS A 818 -30.59 -29.01 -14.07
C LYS A 818 -30.38 -28.08 -12.86
N MET A 819 -29.41 -28.37 -11.99
CA MET A 819 -29.12 -27.56 -10.81
C MET A 819 -28.09 -26.46 -11.05
N ILE A 820 -27.52 -26.38 -12.25
CA ILE A 820 -26.47 -25.42 -12.57
C ILE A 820 -27.09 -24.09 -12.94
N VAL A 821 -27.01 -23.12 -12.03
CA VAL A 821 -27.53 -21.75 -12.17
C VAL A 821 -26.41 -20.73 -12.04
N ARG A 822 -26.60 -19.51 -12.58
CA ARG A 822 -25.62 -18.42 -12.44
C ARG A 822 -25.52 -17.96 -10.99
N GLU A 823 -24.30 -18.00 -10.44
CA GLU A 823 -23.99 -17.50 -9.11
C GLU A 823 -23.98 -15.95 -9.13
N ARG A 824 -24.77 -15.33 -8.24
CA ARG A 824 -24.86 -13.87 -8.10
C ARG A 824 -24.16 -13.44 -6.80
N VAL A 825 -23.38 -12.37 -6.88
CA VAL A 825 -22.76 -11.75 -5.70
C VAL A 825 -23.86 -11.08 -4.88
N LYS A 826 -24.01 -11.48 -3.60
CA LYS A 826 -24.90 -10.79 -2.67
C LYS A 826 -24.08 -9.72 -1.96
N ASN A 827 -24.34 -8.45 -2.27
CA ASN A 827 -23.77 -7.36 -1.47
C ASN A 827 -24.48 -7.36 -0.11
N PRO A 828 -23.75 -7.40 1.02
CA PRO A 828 -24.39 -7.33 2.32
C PRO A 828 -25.18 -6.01 2.44
N ALA A 829 -26.48 -6.12 2.71
CA ALA A 829 -27.33 -4.97 2.95
C ALA A 829 -26.99 -4.38 4.32
N ALA A 830 -26.92 -3.06 4.40
CA ALA A 830 -26.82 -2.36 5.68
C ALA A 830 -28.02 -2.73 6.56
N PRO A 831 -27.83 -3.05 7.86
CA PRO A 831 -28.92 -3.43 8.73
C PRO A 831 -29.91 -2.26 8.90
N ALA A 832 -31.19 -2.55 8.68
CA ALA A 832 -32.29 -1.65 9.00
C ALA A 832 -32.49 -1.64 10.52
N LEU A 833 -32.35 -0.47 11.15
CA LEU A 833 -32.58 -0.28 12.58
C LEU A 833 -33.99 0.29 12.82
N ALA A 834 -34.79 -0.43 13.59
CA ALA A 834 -36.02 0.04 14.21
C ALA A 834 -35.70 0.94 15.43
N PRO A 835 -36.63 1.83 15.85
CA PRO A 835 -36.32 2.97 16.71
C PRO A 835 -36.41 2.64 18.20
N VAL A 836 -35.49 3.19 19.00
CA VAL A 836 -35.63 3.30 20.46
C VAL A 836 -35.33 4.74 20.87
N ALA A 837 -36.22 5.32 21.66
CA ALA A 837 -36.14 6.65 22.28
C ALA A 837 -36.22 6.51 23.82
N PRO A 838 -36.09 7.58 24.63
CA PRO A 838 -34.81 8.18 25.04
C PRO A 838 -34.69 8.33 26.59
N GLU A 839 -33.59 8.98 27.03
CA GLU A 839 -33.28 9.56 28.38
C GLU A 839 -32.13 8.87 29.16
N SER A 840 -31.18 9.54 29.85
CA SER A 840 -30.80 10.96 29.96
C SER A 840 -29.36 11.16 30.52
N LYS A 841 -28.70 12.22 30.02
CA LYS A 841 -27.65 13.13 30.54
C LYS A 841 -26.59 12.67 31.58
N ALA A 842 -25.30 12.69 31.19
CA ALA A 842 -24.36 13.80 31.48
C ALA A 842 -22.93 13.58 30.90
N ALA A 843 -22.36 14.67 30.35
CA ALA A 843 -20.94 15.00 30.06
C ALA A 843 -20.19 14.42 28.81
N ARG A 844 -19.91 15.37 27.87
CA ARG A 844 -18.79 15.52 26.90
C ARG A 844 -18.66 14.61 25.66
N THR A 845 -19.13 15.09 24.49
CA THR A 845 -18.43 14.89 23.18
C THR A 845 -18.94 15.88 22.10
N ILE A 846 -18.04 16.41 21.25
CA ILE A 846 -18.26 17.53 20.32
C ILE A 846 -18.87 17.17 18.94
N SER A 847 -19.17 15.91 18.61
CA SER A 847 -19.76 15.60 17.29
C SER A 847 -20.92 14.60 17.33
N LYS A 848 -22.14 15.16 17.38
CA LYS A 848 -23.42 14.47 17.09
C LYS A 848 -23.68 14.27 15.58
N VAL A 849 -22.66 14.35 14.72
CA VAL A 849 -22.81 14.25 13.26
C VAL A 849 -22.54 12.81 12.83
N ASN A 850 -23.56 12.12 12.32
CA ASN A 850 -23.38 10.78 11.77
C ASN A 850 -22.61 10.83 10.43
N ILE A 851 -21.45 10.18 10.37
CA ILE A 851 -20.57 10.17 9.19
C ILE A 851 -20.89 8.96 8.32
N THR A 852 -21.40 9.20 7.13
CA THR A 852 -21.72 8.12 6.16
C THR A 852 -20.57 7.90 5.19
N HIS A 853 -20.34 6.65 4.80
CA HIS A 853 -19.24 6.24 3.91
C HIS A 853 -17.86 6.76 4.39
N PRO A 854 -17.49 6.55 5.67
CA PRO A 854 -16.23 7.06 6.23
C PRO A 854 -14.99 6.57 5.46
N ASP A 855 -15.02 5.34 4.96
CA ASP A 855 -13.90 4.73 4.24
C ASP A 855 -13.77 5.15 2.77
N ARG A 856 -14.71 5.95 2.26
CA ARG A 856 -14.64 6.39 0.87
C ARG A 856 -13.38 7.24 0.66
N VAL A 857 -12.52 6.78 -0.25
CA VAL A 857 -11.32 7.50 -0.66
C VAL A 857 -11.70 8.81 -1.34
N ILE A 858 -11.22 9.94 -0.80
CA ILE A 858 -11.40 11.28 -1.36
C ILE A 858 -10.23 11.62 -2.28
N ASP A 859 -9.00 11.26 -1.90
CA ASP A 859 -7.80 11.43 -2.72
C ASP A 859 -7.13 10.08 -3.02
N PRO A 860 -7.27 9.55 -4.24
CA PRO A 860 -6.65 8.29 -4.65
C PRO A 860 -5.13 8.27 -4.60
N THR A 861 -4.46 9.43 -4.66
CA THR A 861 -3.00 9.51 -4.71
C THR A 861 -2.35 9.24 -3.35
N THR A 862 -3.02 9.63 -2.27
CA THR A 862 -2.57 9.44 -0.89
C THR A 862 -3.36 8.35 -0.15
N GLY A 863 -4.52 7.96 -0.68
CA GLY A 863 -5.45 7.07 -0.01
C GLY A 863 -6.27 7.76 1.08
N LEU A 864 -6.22 9.10 1.20
CA LEU A 864 -7.01 9.85 2.19
C LEU A 864 -8.50 9.62 1.99
N ARG A 865 -9.17 9.25 3.08
CA ARG A 865 -10.59 8.91 3.13
C ARG A 865 -11.42 10.06 3.66
N LYS A 866 -12.73 9.93 3.51
CA LYS A 866 -13.71 10.90 4.02
C LYS A 866 -13.57 11.11 5.53
N ILE A 867 -13.37 10.04 6.28
CA ILE A 867 -13.20 10.15 7.74
C ILE A 867 -11.96 10.96 8.12
N ASP A 868 -10.87 10.88 7.34
CA ASP A 868 -9.63 11.60 7.61
C ASP A 868 -9.84 13.12 7.43
N LEU A 869 -10.60 13.53 6.41
CA LEU A 869 -11.00 14.93 6.19
C LEU A 869 -11.90 15.46 7.31
N VAL A 870 -12.88 14.66 7.74
CA VAL A 870 -13.81 15.04 8.83
C VAL A 870 -13.04 15.24 10.13
N ARG A 871 -12.17 14.29 10.49
CA ARG A 871 -11.34 14.36 11.71
C ARG A 871 -10.36 15.53 11.68
N TYR A 872 -9.82 15.85 10.50
CA TYR A 872 -9.02 17.04 10.33
C TYR A 872 -9.81 18.30 10.68
N TYR A 873 -10.98 18.50 10.09
CA TYR A 873 -11.80 19.68 10.36
C TYR A 873 -12.32 19.76 11.79
N GLU A 874 -12.63 18.62 12.41
CA GLU A 874 -12.94 18.55 13.83
C GLU A 874 -11.74 19.03 14.68
N SER A 875 -10.52 18.58 14.36
CA SER A 875 -9.31 18.93 15.11
C SER A 875 -8.88 20.40 14.97
N VAL A 876 -9.22 21.06 13.87
CA VAL A 876 -8.89 22.48 13.63
C VAL A 876 -10.07 23.42 13.82
N ALA A 877 -11.22 22.93 14.31
CA ALA A 877 -12.44 23.72 14.37
C ALA A 877 -12.25 25.02 15.16
N GLU A 878 -11.61 24.96 16.34
CA GLU A 878 -11.36 26.14 17.17
C GLU A 878 -10.42 27.15 16.50
N TRP A 879 -9.42 26.68 15.77
CA TRP A 879 -8.48 27.49 15.00
C TRP A 879 -9.12 28.12 13.76
N MET A 880 -9.98 27.37 13.07
CA MET A 880 -10.59 27.77 11.79
C MET A 880 -11.80 28.67 11.96
N LEU A 881 -12.59 28.49 13.02
CA LEU A 881 -13.85 29.22 13.24
C LEU A 881 -13.69 30.75 13.30
N PRO A 882 -12.67 31.34 13.94
CA PRO A 882 -12.44 32.79 13.89
C PRO A 882 -12.33 33.35 12.47
N HIS A 883 -11.85 32.54 11.51
CA HIS A 883 -11.73 32.93 10.11
C HIS A 883 -13.01 32.72 9.29
N LEU A 884 -13.93 31.85 9.73
CA LEU A 884 -15.18 31.52 9.05
C LEU A 884 -16.38 32.32 9.59
N LYS A 885 -16.43 32.52 10.90
CA LYS A 885 -17.62 33.01 11.60
C LYS A 885 -18.04 34.38 11.08
N ASP A 886 -19.32 34.48 10.75
CA ASP A 886 -20.01 35.66 10.22
C ASP A 886 -19.40 36.19 8.92
N ARG A 887 -18.67 35.36 8.17
CA ARG A 887 -18.24 35.64 6.80
C ARG A 887 -19.05 34.80 5.83
N PRO A 888 -19.58 35.40 4.74
CA PRO A 888 -20.10 34.63 3.64
C PRO A 888 -19.03 33.69 3.09
N ALA A 889 -19.40 32.42 2.89
CA ALA A 889 -18.51 31.35 2.47
C ALA A 889 -19.04 30.64 1.23
N SER A 890 -18.14 30.39 0.27
CA SER A 890 -18.36 29.47 -0.84
C SER A 890 -17.70 28.13 -0.54
N LEU A 891 -18.38 27.05 -0.89
CA LEU A 891 -17.97 25.68 -0.55
C LEU A 891 -17.55 24.94 -1.82
N VAL A 892 -16.43 24.22 -1.77
CA VAL A 892 -16.04 23.32 -2.86
C VAL A 892 -16.31 21.88 -2.42
N ARG A 893 -17.26 21.23 -3.10
CA ARG A 893 -17.67 19.85 -2.80
C ARG A 893 -17.04 18.87 -3.78
N ALA A 894 -16.61 17.72 -3.27
CA ALA A 894 -16.05 16.62 -4.05
C ALA A 894 -16.79 15.30 -3.74
N PRO A 895 -18.04 15.11 -4.24
CA PRO A 895 -18.86 13.95 -3.90
C PRO A 895 -18.25 12.60 -4.32
N THR A 896 -17.51 12.58 -5.41
CA THR A 896 -16.83 11.38 -5.95
C THR A 896 -15.31 11.41 -5.73
N GLY A 897 -14.82 12.27 -4.83
CA GLY A 897 -13.40 12.51 -4.60
C GLY A 897 -12.82 13.65 -5.45
N ILE A 898 -11.60 14.08 -5.14
CA ILE A 898 -10.98 15.29 -5.72
C ILE A 898 -10.58 15.15 -7.19
N THR A 899 -10.52 13.91 -7.71
CA THR A 899 -10.30 13.62 -9.13
C THR A 899 -11.59 13.61 -9.94
N GLY A 900 -12.75 13.66 -9.27
CA GLY A 900 -14.07 13.73 -9.88
C GLY A 900 -14.53 15.16 -10.12
N GLN A 901 -15.83 15.33 -10.36
CA GLN A 901 -16.43 16.65 -10.53
C GLN A 901 -16.42 17.42 -9.20
N LEU A 902 -15.94 18.67 -9.27
CA LEU A 902 -15.96 19.61 -8.16
C LEU A 902 -17.11 20.60 -8.33
N TYR A 903 -17.87 20.83 -7.26
CA TYR A 903 -18.99 21.77 -7.25
C TYR A 903 -18.61 22.99 -6.42
N PHE A 904 -18.58 24.16 -7.05
CA PHE A 904 -18.35 25.43 -6.36
C PHE A 904 -19.71 26.04 -6.00
N GLN A 905 -20.09 25.92 -4.73
CA GLN A 905 -21.42 26.29 -4.23
C GLN A 905 -21.36 27.63 -3.48
N LYS A 906 -22.08 28.64 -3.98
CA LYS A 906 -22.26 29.96 -3.30
C LYS A 906 -23.58 30.08 -2.54
N HIS A 907 -24.61 29.34 -2.99
CA HIS A 907 -25.99 29.44 -2.55
C HIS A 907 -26.52 28.07 -2.08
N PRO A 908 -27.55 28.01 -1.22
CA PRO A 908 -28.12 26.76 -0.75
C PRO A 908 -28.89 26.03 -1.87
N GLU A 909 -28.36 24.91 -2.36
CA GLU A 909 -29.11 24.00 -3.25
C GLU A 909 -29.98 23.01 -2.46
N SER A 910 -29.59 22.73 -1.21
CA SER A 910 -30.29 21.85 -0.27
C SER A 910 -29.91 22.22 1.16
N LYS A 911 -30.81 21.99 2.13
CA LYS A 911 -30.54 22.25 3.54
C LYS A 911 -29.38 21.37 4.04
N MET A 912 -28.23 21.98 4.29
CA MET A 912 -27.12 21.33 4.99
C MET A 912 -27.25 21.58 6.50
N PRO A 913 -27.17 20.54 7.35
CA PRO A 913 -27.30 20.70 8.79
C PRO A 913 -26.28 21.71 9.36
N GLY A 914 -26.78 22.67 10.14
CA GLY A 914 -25.95 23.64 10.86
C GLY A 914 -25.43 24.83 10.07
N LEU A 915 -25.50 24.82 8.73
CA LEU A 915 -25.13 25.98 7.90
C LEU A 915 -26.19 27.08 8.03
N LYS A 916 -25.74 28.33 8.15
CA LYS A 916 -26.63 29.49 8.21
C LYS A 916 -26.82 30.04 6.80
N GLU A 917 -28.06 30.03 6.33
CA GLU A 917 -28.47 30.82 5.17
C GLU A 917 -28.58 32.29 5.62
N LEU A 918 -27.90 33.18 4.91
CA LEU A 918 -27.86 34.61 5.18
C LEU A 918 -29.02 35.31 4.47
N ASP A 919 -29.38 36.50 4.95
CA ASP A 919 -30.43 37.32 4.36
C ASP A 919 -30.12 37.60 2.87
N PRO A 920 -31.00 37.21 1.92
CA PRO A 920 -30.82 37.51 0.50
C PRO A 920 -30.65 39.01 0.18
N ALA A 921 -31.17 39.91 1.04
CA ALA A 921 -31.00 41.35 0.87
C ALA A 921 -29.52 41.80 0.96
N LEU A 922 -28.64 40.97 1.54
CA LEU A 922 -27.21 41.23 1.61
C LEU A 922 -26.52 41.15 0.24
N TRP A 923 -27.14 40.50 -0.76
CA TRP A 923 -26.65 40.53 -2.13
C TRP A 923 -27.83 40.57 -3.12
N PRO A 924 -28.40 41.76 -3.37
CA PRO A 924 -29.57 41.92 -4.21
C PRO A 924 -29.40 41.28 -5.60
N GLY A 925 -30.40 40.54 -6.05
CA GLY A 925 -30.37 39.80 -7.32
C GLY A 925 -29.76 38.40 -7.25
N HIS A 926 -29.38 37.93 -6.05
CA HIS A 926 -28.83 36.59 -5.82
C HIS A 926 -29.60 35.84 -4.73
N GLU A 927 -29.50 34.51 -4.73
CA GLU A 927 -30.01 33.68 -3.63
C GLU A 927 -29.21 33.89 -2.34
N ALA A 928 -29.73 33.40 -1.22
CA ALA A 928 -29.09 33.47 0.09
C ALA A 928 -27.61 33.02 0.03
N LEU A 929 -26.73 33.76 0.70
CA LEU A 929 -25.35 33.36 0.91
C LEU A 929 -25.26 32.36 2.07
N LEU A 930 -24.16 31.61 2.14
CA LEU A 930 -23.92 30.63 3.22
C LEU A 930 -22.91 31.15 4.24
N ALA A 931 -23.12 30.85 5.52
CA ALA A 931 -22.14 31.08 6.58
C ALA A 931 -21.94 29.84 7.46
N VAL A 932 -20.68 29.58 7.84
CA VAL A 932 -20.27 28.45 8.68
C VAL A 932 -19.89 28.97 10.06
N ASN A 933 -20.85 29.01 10.97
CA ASN A 933 -20.73 29.72 12.26
C ASN A 933 -20.46 28.82 13.47
N SER A 934 -20.32 27.51 13.29
CA SER A 934 -20.09 26.56 14.39
C SER A 934 -19.24 25.36 13.96
N ALA A 935 -18.62 24.69 14.93
CA ALA A 935 -17.88 23.44 14.70
C ALA A 935 -18.81 22.35 14.12
N TYR A 936 -20.05 22.28 14.61
CA TYR A 936 -21.07 21.38 14.07
C TYR A 936 -21.32 21.63 12.58
N ALA A 937 -21.49 22.89 12.17
CA ALA A 937 -21.69 23.26 10.77
C ALA A 937 -20.49 22.89 9.88
N LEU A 938 -19.27 23.09 10.40
CA LEU A 938 -18.03 22.75 9.71
C LEU A 938 -17.92 21.22 9.47
N ILE A 939 -18.19 20.42 10.50
CA ILE A 939 -18.16 18.96 10.44
C ILE A 939 -19.28 18.43 9.54
N ALA A 940 -20.48 18.99 9.64
CA ALA A 940 -21.62 18.64 8.79
C ALA A 940 -21.35 18.95 7.31
N ALA A 941 -20.70 20.07 7.01
CA ALA A 941 -20.24 20.39 5.65
C ALA A 941 -19.24 19.35 5.12
N ALA A 942 -18.24 18.97 5.92
CA ALA A 942 -17.27 17.92 5.55
C ALA A 942 -17.97 16.57 5.30
N GLN A 943 -18.95 16.20 6.12
CA GLN A 943 -19.83 15.05 5.91
C GLN A 943 -20.61 15.14 4.58
N MET A 944 -20.99 16.34 4.15
CA MET A 944 -21.60 16.62 2.84
C MET A 944 -20.59 16.76 1.69
N ASN A 945 -19.36 16.28 1.91
CA ASN A 945 -18.24 16.21 0.97
C ASN A 945 -17.63 17.57 0.63
N VAL A 946 -17.80 18.59 1.48
CA VAL A 946 -17.09 19.87 1.34
C VAL A 946 -15.62 19.65 1.68
N VAL A 947 -14.75 19.96 0.72
CA VAL A 947 -13.30 19.88 0.86
C VAL A 947 -12.70 21.26 1.11
N GLU A 948 -13.12 22.29 0.38
CA GLU A 948 -12.58 23.65 0.53
C GLU A 948 -13.65 24.64 1.04
N PHE A 949 -13.24 25.55 1.92
CA PHE A 949 -14.03 26.67 2.40
C PHE A 949 -13.37 27.97 1.93
N HIS A 950 -14.09 28.79 1.16
CA HIS A 950 -13.60 30.07 0.65
C HIS A 950 -14.41 31.21 1.24
N THR A 951 -13.77 32.20 1.82
CA THR A 951 -14.47 33.29 2.54
C THR A 951 -14.37 34.61 1.77
N TRP A 952 -15.41 35.43 1.91
CA TRP A 952 -15.37 36.83 1.51
C TRP A 952 -14.38 37.63 2.37
N ASN A 953 -14.01 38.81 1.89
CA ASN A 953 -13.15 39.76 2.59
C ASN A 953 -13.88 40.70 3.54
N SER A 954 -15.20 40.54 3.70
CA SER A 954 -16.04 41.25 4.67
C SER A 954 -16.72 40.28 5.62
N LYS A 955 -17.36 40.84 6.65
CA LYS A 955 -18.31 40.13 7.52
C LYS A 955 -19.72 40.59 7.23
N VAL A 956 -20.70 39.76 7.55
CA VAL A 956 -22.14 40.02 7.32
C VAL A 956 -22.58 41.40 7.86
N ALA A 957 -22.09 41.81 9.03
CA ALA A 957 -22.47 43.08 9.66
C ALA A 957 -22.06 44.34 8.87
N ARG A 958 -21.09 44.21 7.95
CA ARG A 958 -20.54 45.26 7.09
C ARG A 958 -20.20 44.65 5.73
N ILE A 959 -21.21 44.05 5.09
CA ILE A 959 -20.95 43.16 3.95
C ILE A 959 -20.27 43.85 2.77
N ASP A 960 -20.50 45.15 2.55
CA ASP A 960 -19.90 45.92 1.45
C ASP A 960 -18.59 46.62 1.81
N GLN A 961 -18.15 46.53 3.08
CA GLN A 961 -16.93 47.16 3.58
C GLN A 961 -15.95 46.07 4.04
N PRO A 962 -14.98 45.66 3.20
CA PRO A 962 -14.04 44.61 3.56
C PRO A 962 -13.20 44.99 4.80
N ASP A 963 -12.98 44.02 5.67
CA ASP A 963 -12.12 44.14 6.87
C ASP A 963 -10.74 43.52 6.64
N ARG A 964 -10.46 43.09 5.40
CA ARG A 964 -9.14 42.66 4.94
C ARG A 964 -9.03 42.76 3.42
N PHE A 965 -7.80 42.73 2.90
CA PHE A 965 -7.53 42.37 1.51
C PHE A 965 -6.45 41.30 1.43
N VAL A 966 -6.40 40.60 0.30
CA VAL A 966 -5.49 39.47 0.06
C VAL A 966 -4.69 39.73 -1.21
N LEU A 967 -3.39 39.44 -1.14
CA LEU A 967 -2.49 39.36 -2.28
C LEU A 967 -2.11 37.88 -2.45
N ASP A 968 -2.58 37.26 -3.54
CA ASP A 968 -2.32 35.85 -3.84
C ASP A 968 -1.11 35.73 -4.77
N LEU A 969 0.02 35.27 -4.24
CA LEU A 969 1.29 35.16 -4.96
C LEU A 969 1.31 33.84 -5.73
N ASP A 970 0.92 33.92 -7.00
CA ASP A 970 0.84 32.79 -7.91
C ASP A 970 2.10 32.67 -8.78
N PRO A 971 2.93 31.63 -8.60
CA PRO A 971 4.14 31.44 -9.39
C PRO A 971 3.79 31.07 -10.85
N GLY A 972 4.43 31.75 -11.80
CA GLY A 972 4.41 31.35 -13.20
C GLY A 972 5.32 30.15 -13.50
N GLU A 973 5.26 29.66 -14.74
CA GLU A 973 6.13 28.59 -15.21
C GLU A 973 7.61 28.99 -15.07
N GLY A 974 8.46 28.10 -14.54
CA GLY A 974 9.88 28.38 -14.31
C GLY A 974 10.22 29.13 -13.01
N VAL A 975 9.24 29.55 -12.21
CA VAL A 975 9.50 30.15 -10.89
C VAL A 975 9.84 29.07 -9.86
N THR A 976 11.01 29.18 -9.23
CA THR A 976 11.45 28.27 -8.16
C THR A 976 10.87 28.68 -6.81
N TRP A 977 10.86 27.76 -5.84
CA TRP A 977 10.35 28.04 -4.49
C TRP A 977 11.13 29.16 -3.76
N PRO A 978 12.48 29.22 -3.80
CA PRO A 978 13.22 30.36 -3.26
C PRO A 978 12.84 31.71 -3.86
N MET A 979 12.54 31.76 -5.16
CA MET A 979 12.06 33.00 -5.81
C MET A 979 10.69 33.42 -5.27
N LEU A 980 9.81 32.46 -4.96
CA LEU A 980 8.51 32.76 -4.35
C LEU A 980 8.64 33.24 -2.90
N GLN A 981 9.58 32.67 -2.12
CA GLN A 981 9.91 33.14 -0.78
C GLN A 981 10.46 34.57 -0.81
N GLU A 982 11.39 34.84 -1.72
CA GLU A 982 11.94 36.18 -1.98
C GLU A 982 10.80 37.17 -2.32
N ALA A 983 9.90 36.80 -3.22
CA ALA A 983 8.78 37.63 -3.64
C ALA A 983 7.79 37.93 -2.50
N ALA A 984 7.51 36.96 -1.63
CA ALA A 984 6.69 37.20 -0.44
C ALA A 984 7.36 38.19 0.52
N GLN A 985 8.68 38.07 0.72
CA GLN A 985 9.44 39.01 1.55
C GLN A 985 9.46 40.42 0.94
N LEU A 986 9.63 40.56 -0.38
CA LEU A 986 9.55 41.85 -1.07
C LEU A 986 8.16 42.48 -0.96
N THR A 987 7.10 41.67 -1.07
CA THR A 987 5.72 42.13 -0.89
C THR A 987 5.49 42.63 0.54
N ARG A 988 6.04 41.95 1.55
CA ARG A 988 6.00 42.39 2.95
C ARG A 988 6.69 43.74 3.14
N VAL A 989 7.89 43.90 2.60
CA VAL A 989 8.65 45.15 2.70
C VAL A 989 7.87 46.29 2.06
N MET A 990 7.33 46.09 0.85
CA MET A 990 6.49 47.10 0.18
C MET A 990 5.28 47.51 1.02
N LEU A 991 4.58 46.55 1.65
CA LEU A 991 3.45 46.86 2.53
C LEU A 991 3.89 47.59 3.81
N ALA A 992 5.05 47.25 4.37
CA ALA A 992 5.60 47.92 5.54
C ALA A 992 5.96 49.38 5.24
N GLU A 993 6.54 49.68 4.08
CA GLU A 993 6.80 51.06 3.61
C GLU A 993 5.51 51.86 3.45
N LEU A 994 4.40 51.21 3.10
CA LEU A 994 3.06 51.81 3.08
C LEU A 994 2.42 51.93 4.48
N GLY A 995 3.13 51.55 5.55
CA GLY A 995 2.64 51.57 6.92
C GLY A 995 1.61 50.47 7.24
N LEU A 996 1.56 49.40 6.44
CA LEU A 996 0.61 48.30 6.59
C LEU A 996 1.29 47.03 7.08
N GLU A 997 0.80 46.49 8.20
CA GLU A 997 1.19 45.16 8.65
C GLU A 997 0.42 44.07 7.92
N CYS A 998 1.08 42.94 7.67
CA CYS A 998 0.51 41.84 6.91
C CYS A 998 0.87 40.48 7.52
N TRP A 999 0.06 39.47 7.22
CA TRP A 999 0.19 38.11 7.72
C TRP A 999 0.29 37.13 6.57
N LEU A 1000 1.02 36.04 6.81
CA LEU A 1000 1.34 35.06 5.78
C LEU A 1000 0.62 33.74 6.04
N LYS A 1001 0.10 33.13 4.97
CA LYS A 1001 -0.31 31.72 4.96
C LYS A 1001 0.10 31.04 3.67
N THR A 1002 0.34 29.74 3.74
CA THR A 1002 0.44 28.93 2.52
C THR A 1002 -0.92 28.89 1.81
N SER A 1003 -0.94 28.73 0.49
CA SER A 1003 -2.22 28.59 -0.24
C SER A 1003 -2.83 27.19 -0.11
N GLY A 1004 -2.05 26.19 0.33
CA GLY A 1004 -2.36 24.76 0.21
C GLY A 1004 -2.18 24.23 -1.22
N GLY A 1005 -1.67 25.06 -2.13
CA GLY A 1005 -1.40 24.75 -3.53
C GLY A 1005 0.04 25.08 -3.91
N LYS A 1006 0.23 25.90 -4.95
CA LYS A 1006 1.56 26.28 -5.44
C LYS A 1006 2.08 27.61 -4.87
N GLY A 1007 1.18 28.51 -4.47
CA GLY A 1007 1.49 29.89 -4.05
C GLY A 1007 1.44 30.15 -2.54
N LEU A 1008 1.57 31.43 -2.19
CA LEU A 1008 1.44 31.98 -0.84
C LEU A 1008 0.36 33.08 -0.82
N HIS A 1009 -0.35 33.24 0.27
CA HIS A 1009 -1.27 34.37 0.45
C HIS A 1009 -0.71 35.34 1.49
N VAL A 1010 -0.61 36.61 1.12
CA VAL A 1010 -0.34 37.72 2.05
C VAL A 1010 -1.66 38.41 2.35
N VAL A 1011 -2.03 38.49 3.63
CA VAL A 1011 -3.32 38.98 4.09
C VAL A 1011 -3.12 40.22 4.96
N VAL A 1012 -3.86 41.29 4.65
CA VAL A 1012 -3.75 42.58 5.33
C VAL A 1012 -5.09 42.89 5.99
N PRO A 1013 -5.21 42.88 7.33
CA PRO A 1013 -6.41 43.33 8.02
C PRO A 1013 -6.54 44.84 7.86
N ILE A 1014 -7.75 45.33 7.65
CA ILE A 1014 -8.05 46.76 7.53
C ILE A 1014 -9.32 47.09 8.30
N THR A 1015 -9.46 48.35 8.68
CA THR A 1015 -10.71 48.82 9.29
C THR A 1015 -11.79 48.92 8.20
N PRO A 1016 -12.98 48.32 8.37
CA PRO A 1016 -14.03 48.30 7.35
C PRO A 1016 -14.70 49.69 7.21
N LYS A 1017 -14.03 50.59 6.49
CA LYS A 1017 -14.48 51.97 6.21
C LYS A 1017 -14.67 52.25 4.72
N ARG A 1018 -13.87 51.60 3.88
CA ARG A 1018 -13.85 51.73 2.42
C ARG A 1018 -14.65 50.60 1.80
N ASP A 1019 -15.20 50.82 0.61
CA ASP A 1019 -15.92 49.77 -0.11
C ASP A 1019 -14.97 48.82 -0.88
N TYR A 1020 -15.53 47.77 -1.48
CA TYR A 1020 -14.77 46.83 -2.30
C TYR A 1020 -14.08 47.47 -3.52
N THR A 1021 -14.68 48.49 -4.13
CA THR A 1021 -14.13 49.15 -5.32
C THR A 1021 -12.85 49.87 -4.96
N GLU A 1022 -12.87 50.64 -3.88
CA GLU A 1022 -11.72 51.39 -3.37
C GLU A 1022 -10.59 50.46 -2.92
N VAL A 1023 -10.91 49.40 -2.15
CA VAL A 1023 -9.90 48.45 -1.66
C VAL A 1023 -9.29 47.62 -2.79
N LYS A 1024 -10.10 47.22 -3.79
CA LYS A 1024 -9.59 46.56 -5.00
C LYS A 1024 -8.68 47.49 -5.81
N ALA A 1025 -9.08 48.75 -6.01
CA ALA A 1025 -8.26 49.73 -6.72
C ALA A 1025 -6.92 49.98 -6.02
N PHE A 1026 -6.93 50.11 -4.69
CA PHE A 1026 -5.71 50.25 -3.89
C PHE A 1026 -4.79 49.03 -4.05
N SER A 1027 -5.31 47.81 -3.82
CA SER A 1027 -4.50 46.59 -3.96
C SER A 1027 -3.96 46.39 -5.39
N GLN A 1028 -4.74 46.75 -6.42
CA GLN A 1028 -4.26 46.79 -7.80
C GLN A 1028 -3.11 47.78 -7.99
N GLY A 1029 -3.20 48.97 -7.38
CA GLY A 1029 -2.15 49.99 -7.38
C GLY A 1029 -0.84 49.45 -6.80
N VAL A 1030 -0.91 48.76 -5.65
CA VAL A 1030 0.25 48.12 -5.01
C VAL A 1030 0.90 47.10 -5.95
N VAL A 1031 0.10 46.25 -6.59
CA VAL A 1031 0.61 45.24 -7.54
C VAL A 1031 1.22 45.88 -8.79
N LYS A 1032 0.62 46.95 -9.31
CA LYS A 1032 1.20 47.69 -10.45
C LYS A 1032 2.52 48.34 -10.06
N HIS A 1033 2.61 48.93 -8.87
CA HIS A 1033 3.82 49.57 -8.38
C HIS A 1033 4.96 48.56 -8.22
N ILE A 1034 4.74 47.44 -7.52
CA ILE A 1034 5.80 46.43 -7.30
C ILE A 1034 6.25 45.78 -8.63
N ALA A 1035 5.33 45.57 -9.58
CA ALA A 1035 5.68 45.09 -10.92
C ALA A 1035 6.46 46.12 -11.76
N ARG A 1036 6.22 47.42 -11.55
CA ARG A 1036 6.99 48.50 -12.18
C ARG A 1036 8.40 48.60 -11.60
N VAL A 1037 8.54 48.50 -10.28
CA VAL A 1037 9.82 48.67 -9.56
C VAL A 1037 10.71 47.43 -9.71
N ILE A 1038 10.14 46.22 -9.68
CA ILE A 1038 10.88 44.96 -9.76
C ILE A 1038 10.33 44.07 -10.90
N PRO A 1039 10.41 44.52 -12.17
CA PRO A 1039 9.81 43.84 -13.33
C PRO A 1039 10.46 42.49 -13.66
N SER A 1040 11.65 42.24 -13.12
CA SER A 1040 12.37 40.97 -13.21
C SER A 1040 11.76 39.87 -12.33
N ARG A 1041 10.93 40.24 -11.33
CA ARG A 1041 10.28 39.30 -10.40
C ARG A 1041 8.76 39.29 -10.54
N PHE A 1042 8.14 40.45 -10.79
CA PHE A 1042 6.69 40.59 -10.75
C PHE A 1042 6.07 41.01 -12.08
N VAL A 1043 4.80 40.62 -12.27
CA VAL A 1043 3.97 41.05 -13.40
C VAL A 1043 2.62 41.52 -12.87
N SER A 1044 2.04 42.53 -13.52
CA SER A 1044 0.72 43.09 -13.17
C SER A 1044 -0.40 42.69 -14.13
N VAL A 1045 -0.07 41.98 -15.22
CA VAL A 1045 -1.01 41.54 -16.27
C VAL A 1045 -1.31 40.05 -16.13
N MET A 1046 -2.59 39.70 -16.22
CA MET A 1046 -3.03 38.30 -16.18
C MET A 1046 -2.56 37.51 -17.41
N GLY A 1047 -2.46 36.19 -17.24
CA GLY A 1047 -2.21 35.24 -18.34
C GLY A 1047 -0.88 34.51 -18.20
N GLY A 1048 -0.90 33.19 -18.41
CA GLY A 1048 0.28 32.32 -18.22
C GLY A 1048 1.50 32.77 -19.02
N LYS A 1049 1.30 33.21 -20.26
CA LYS A 1049 2.36 33.73 -21.14
C LYS A 1049 3.07 34.97 -20.59
N ASN A 1050 2.35 35.80 -19.83
CA ASN A 1050 2.91 37.06 -19.31
C ASN A 1050 3.80 36.84 -18.08
N ARG A 1051 3.74 35.67 -17.45
CA ARG A 1051 4.41 35.36 -16.17
C ARG A 1051 5.44 34.23 -16.23
N VAL A 1052 5.94 33.84 -17.40
CA VAL A 1052 7.07 32.89 -17.48
C VAL A 1052 8.27 33.49 -16.73
N GLY A 1053 8.83 32.73 -15.78
CA GLY A 1053 9.92 33.13 -14.90
C GLY A 1053 9.58 34.20 -13.85
N ARG A 1054 8.30 34.62 -13.75
CA ARG A 1054 7.86 35.73 -12.89
C ARG A 1054 6.61 35.39 -12.09
N ILE A 1055 6.31 36.19 -11.08
CA ILE A 1055 5.19 35.98 -10.16
C ILE A 1055 4.10 37.00 -10.45
N PHE A 1056 2.88 36.51 -10.60
CA PHE A 1056 1.70 37.37 -10.64
C PHE A 1056 1.13 37.47 -9.24
N ILE A 1057 0.97 38.70 -8.74
CA ILE A 1057 0.26 38.94 -7.49
C ILE A 1057 -1.21 39.16 -7.85
N ASP A 1058 -2.05 38.15 -7.63
CA ASP A 1058 -3.47 38.22 -7.92
C ASP A 1058 -4.20 39.06 -6.85
N TYR A 1059 -4.59 40.27 -7.26
CA TYR A 1059 -5.41 41.20 -6.49
C TYR A 1059 -6.91 41.06 -6.79
N LEU A 1060 -7.31 40.23 -7.76
CA LEU A 1060 -8.71 40.12 -8.19
C LEU A 1060 -9.62 39.51 -7.11
N ARG A 1061 -9.03 38.83 -6.14
CA ARG A 1061 -9.71 38.31 -4.95
C ARG A 1061 -10.31 39.40 -4.06
N ASN A 1062 -9.94 40.65 -4.29
CA ASN A 1062 -10.40 41.80 -3.50
C ASN A 1062 -11.65 42.48 -4.09
N GLY A 1063 -12.29 41.90 -5.10
CA GLY A 1063 -13.58 42.38 -5.61
C GLY A 1063 -14.79 41.90 -4.79
N HIS A 1064 -15.93 42.58 -4.95
CA HIS A 1064 -17.20 42.15 -4.37
C HIS A 1064 -17.56 40.74 -4.87
N GLY A 1065 -18.06 39.88 -3.97
CA GLY A 1065 -18.41 38.49 -4.29
C GLY A 1065 -17.24 37.53 -4.58
N GLN A 1066 -16.00 38.02 -4.53
CA GLN A 1066 -14.79 37.20 -4.69
C GLN A 1066 -14.37 36.58 -3.36
N THR A 1067 -13.71 35.42 -3.46
CA THR A 1067 -13.36 34.63 -2.29
C THR A 1067 -11.95 34.07 -2.37
N THR A 1068 -11.39 33.80 -1.18
CA THR A 1068 -10.09 33.16 -1.00
C THR A 1068 -10.25 31.96 -0.08
N ALA A 1069 -9.50 30.88 -0.35
CA ALA A 1069 -9.42 29.73 0.54
C ALA A 1069 -9.11 30.19 1.97
N CYS A 1070 -9.99 29.82 2.91
CA CYS A 1070 -9.88 30.17 4.31
C CYS A 1070 -8.60 29.61 4.91
N ALA A 1071 -8.05 30.28 5.91
CA ALA A 1071 -7.03 29.67 6.78
C ALA A 1071 -7.55 28.33 7.31
N PHE A 1072 -6.66 27.33 7.38
CA PHE A 1072 -6.94 25.93 7.72
C PHE A 1072 -7.86 25.17 6.76
N SER A 1073 -8.31 25.76 5.65
CA SER A 1073 -9.05 25.01 4.63
C SER A 1073 -8.13 23.99 3.93
N ALA A 1074 -8.60 22.75 3.81
CA ALA A 1074 -8.03 21.78 2.88
C ALA A 1074 -8.26 22.21 1.42
N ARG A 1075 -7.46 21.67 0.51
CA ARG A 1075 -7.51 21.91 -0.93
C ARG A 1075 -7.88 20.64 -1.68
N SER A 1076 -8.75 20.74 -2.69
CA SER A 1076 -9.17 19.64 -3.56
C SER A 1076 -8.14 19.41 -4.68
N ARG A 1077 -6.91 19.09 -4.29
CA ARG A 1077 -5.77 18.77 -5.15
C ARG A 1077 -5.05 17.53 -4.61
N PRO A 1078 -4.33 16.75 -5.44
CA PRO A 1078 -3.56 15.60 -4.96
C PRO A 1078 -2.68 15.95 -3.76
N GLY A 1079 -2.72 15.12 -2.72
CA GLY A 1079 -2.09 15.39 -1.43
C GLY A 1079 -2.97 16.14 -0.42
N MET A 1080 -4.09 16.72 -0.85
CA MET A 1080 -5.01 17.53 -0.03
C MET A 1080 -4.29 18.55 0.87
N GLY A 1081 -3.49 19.41 0.23
CA GLY A 1081 -2.75 20.49 0.91
C GLY A 1081 -3.67 21.40 1.74
N VAL A 1082 -3.13 22.04 2.77
CA VAL A 1082 -3.86 22.91 3.69
C VAL A 1082 -3.35 24.34 3.56
N SER A 1083 -4.26 25.32 3.53
CA SER A 1083 -3.90 26.74 3.60
C SER A 1083 -3.53 27.11 5.04
N MET A 1084 -2.27 26.92 5.41
CA MET A 1084 -1.80 27.01 6.79
C MET A 1084 -1.27 28.41 7.14
N PRO A 1085 -1.81 29.08 8.17
CA PRO A 1085 -1.20 30.27 8.76
C PRO A 1085 0.23 30.00 9.27
N VAL A 1086 1.14 30.91 8.99
CA VAL A 1086 2.55 30.80 9.40
C VAL A 1086 3.07 32.15 9.87
N GLY A 1087 4.09 32.11 10.74
CA GLY A 1087 4.86 33.29 11.10
C GLY A 1087 5.82 33.69 9.97
N TRP A 1088 6.22 34.96 9.93
CA TRP A 1088 7.11 35.45 8.88
C TRP A 1088 8.52 34.89 8.99
N GLU A 1089 8.99 34.61 10.21
CA GLU A 1089 10.25 33.94 10.50
C GLU A 1089 10.32 32.53 9.90
N GLN A 1090 9.18 31.86 9.76
CA GLN A 1090 9.08 30.53 9.17
C GLN A 1090 9.20 30.55 7.63
N LEU A 1091 9.06 31.73 6.99
CA LEU A 1091 9.04 31.85 5.52
C LEU A 1091 10.24 31.16 4.87
N LYS A 1092 11.45 31.33 5.43
CA LYS A 1092 12.71 30.75 4.90
C LYS A 1092 12.77 29.23 5.01
N GLU A 1093 12.03 28.65 5.96
CA GLU A 1093 12.02 27.22 6.24
C GLU A 1093 10.94 26.47 5.45
N LEU A 1094 9.99 27.20 4.87
CA LEU A 1094 8.96 26.60 4.03
C LEU A 1094 9.57 25.88 2.83
N LYS A 1095 9.01 24.71 2.49
CA LYS A 1095 9.46 23.88 1.36
C LYS A 1095 8.47 23.86 0.19
N GLY A 1096 7.27 24.41 0.37
CA GLY A 1096 6.23 24.44 -0.66
C GLY A 1096 4.91 25.04 -0.19
N GLY A 1097 4.06 25.44 -1.15
CA GLY A 1097 2.75 26.06 -0.89
C GLY A 1097 1.70 25.09 -0.37
N ALA A 1098 1.98 23.80 -0.42
CA ALA A 1098 1.18 22.69 0.11
C ALA A 1098 2.02 21.83 1.07
N GLN A 1099 2.94 22.45 1.81
CA GLN A 1099 3.83 21.74 2.74
C GLN A 1099 3.07 20.90 3.78
N TRP A 1100 1.94 21.41 4.27
CA TRP A 1100 1.04 20.68 5.15
C TRP A 1100 -0.17 20.20 4.39
N THR A 1101 -0.64 19.01 4.77
CA THR A 1101 -1.77 18.30 4.18
C THR A 1101 -2.77 17.95 5.28
N VAL A 1102 -3.97 17.51 4.90
CA VAL A 1102 -4.97 16.97 5.84
C VAL A 1102 -4.36 15.93 6.79
N ALA A 1103 -3.41 15.12 6.31
CA ALA A 1103 -2.73 14.09 7.11
C ALA A 1103 -1.72 14.64 8.13
N THR A 1104 -1.06 15.77 7.83
CA THR A 1104 0.11 16.26 8.57
C THR A 1104 -0.14 17.57 9.33
N ALA A 1105 -1.20 18.30 8.98
CA ALA A 1105 -1.51 19.61 9.54
C ALA A 1105 -1.85 19.57 11.04
N ARG A 1106 -2.67 18.61 11.47
CA ARG A 1106 -3.01 18.41 12.88
C ARG A 1106 -1.76 18.21 13.73
N GLU A 1107 -0.86 17.40 13.21
CA GLU A 1107 0.36 17.04 13.89
C GLU A 1107 1.28 18.25 14.06
N TYR A 1108 1.45 19.05 13.01
CA TYR A 1108 2.15 20.35 13.10
C TYR A 1108 1.54 21.28 14.16
N LEU A 1109 0.20 21.39 14.19
CA LEU A 1109 -0.49 22.29 15.12
C LEU A 1109 -0.31 21.89 16.58
N SER A 1110 -0.13 20.61 16.89
CA SER A 1110 0.11 20.15 18.27
C SER A 1110 1.43 20.62 18.90
N PHE A 1111 2.38 21.16 18.12
CA PHE A 1111 3.61 21.76 18.66
C PHE A 1111 3.51 23.27 18.84
N GLN A 1112 2.46 23.89 18.27
CA GLN A 1112 2.25 25.32 18.33
C GLN A 1112 1.59 25.66 19.67
N GLN A 1113 2.29 26.45 20.48
CA GLN A 1113 1.74 26.97 21.74
C GLN A 1113 0.93 28.25 21.51
N GLU A 1114 1.11 28.92 20.37
CA GLU A 1114 0.45 30.19 20.05
C GLU A 1114 0.02 30.27 18.57
N ASP A 1115 -1.05 31.01 18.29
CA ASP A 1115 -1.48 31.35 16.93
C ASP A 1115 -0.50 32.35 16.29
N PRO A 1116 0.16 32.02 15.16
CA PRO A 1116 1.00 32.97 14.43
C PRO A 1116 0.25 34.24 14.00
N TRP A 1117 -1.08 34.15 13.93
CA TRP A 1117 -1.97 35.26 13.59
C TRP A 1117 -2.66 35.88 14.81
N ARG A 1118 -2.23 35.62 16.06
CA ARG A 1118 -2.87 36.19 17.26
C ARG A 1118 -3.04 37.72 17.21
N GLU A 1119 -2.05 38.43 16.66
CA GLU A 1119 -2.06 39.90 16.55
C GLU A 1119 -2.92 40.41 15.38
N PHE A 1120 -3.22 39.56 14.38
CA PHE A 1120 -4.11 39.89 13.25
C PHE A 1120 -5.47 40.37 13.77
N TRP A 1121 -6.01 39.69 14.78
CA TRP A 1121 -7.34 39.97 15.32
C TRP A 1121 -7.43 41.32 16.06
N LYS A 1122 -6.30 41.79 16.60
CA LYS A 1122 -6.21 43.06 17.34
C LYS A 1122 -5.85 44.23 16.43
N LYS A 1123 -5.18 43.98 15.30
CA LYS A 1123 -4.73 45.04 14.40
C LYS A 1123 -5.91 45.79 13.79
N ARG A 1124 -5.88 47.13 13.91
CA ARG A 1124 -6.76 48.07 13.23
C ARG A 1124 -5.89 49.07 12.51
N GLN A 1125 -5.94 49.06 11.17
CA GLN A 1125 -5.16 49.95 10.32
C GLN A 1125 -6.04 50.44 9.16
N SER A 1126 -5.75 51.63 8.65
CA SER A 1126 -6.45 52.23 7.51
C SER A 1126 -5.55 52.23 6.28
N VAL A 1127 -6.13 52.09 5.10
CA VAL A 1127 -5.41 52.24 3.82
C VAL A 1127 -5.29 53.71 3.38
N ASP A 1128 -5.90 54.67 4.08
CA ASP A 1128 -5.96 56.06 3.63
C ASP A 1128 -4.57 56.71 3.44
N SER A 1129 -3.67 56.54 4.41
CA SER A 1129 -2.30 57.05 4.30
C SER A 1129 -1.53 56.31 3.21
N ALA A 1130 -1.70 54.99 3.11
CA ALA A 1130 -1.07 54.17 2.08
C ALA A 1130 -1.52 54.56 0.66
N ILE A 1131 -2.79 54.91 0.47
CA ILE A 1131 -3.33 55.42 -0.81
C ILE A 1131 -2.64 56.73 -1.20
N LYS A 1132 -2.43 57.66 -0.24
CA LYS A 1132 -1.74 58.92 -0.50
C LYS A 1132 -0.29 58.70 -0.89
N ILE A 1133 0.46 57.91 -0.11
CA ILE A 1133 1.86 57.57 -0.38
C ILE A 1133 2.00 56.93 -1.77
N LEU A 1134 1.12 55.99 -2.11
CA LEU A 1134 1.13 55.29 -3.39
C LEU A 1134 0.75 56.19 -4.58
N ALA A 1135 -0.04 57.24 -4.36
CA ALA A 1135 -0.38 58.22 -5.39
C ALA A 1135 0.75 59.23 -5.65
N GLU A 1136 1.63 59.45 -4.67
CA GLU A 1136 2.82 60.31 -4.76
C GLU A 1136 4.03 59.61 -5.40
N THR A 1137 3.95 58.29 -5.64
CA THR A 1137 5.02 57.44 -6.21
C THR A 1137 4.68 56.88 -7.59
#